data_AF-A0A0K1YBD5-F1
#
_entry.id   AF-A0A0K1YBD5-F1
#
_cell.length_a   1.000
_cell.length_b   1.000
_cell.length_c   1.000
_cell.angle_alpha   90.00
_cell.angle_beta   90.00
_cell.angle_gamma   90.00
#
_symmetry.space_group_name_H-M   'P 1'
#
loop_
_entity.id
_entity.type
_entity.pdbx_description
1 polymer ?
#
loop_
_entity_poly.entity_id
_entity_poly.type
_entity_poly.pdbx_seq_one_letter_code
_entity_poly.pdbx_strand_id
1 'polypeptide(L)'
;MRDNRVVNTRVINRSMTVAVPVLALHDQTVKFQRRLDADALGGPGLARRTTIGLNAITQARGLGQYAGAPIENVLSNSHVTLSTNAGLVDSQRAVFGRSDPDAAAGLRIATLNTGMNDVLTPLTPPRVSAVVTGAIPGPNAPERLRVRETKSKYPDPVPSAERTITVGVNGTADEAFLAVIREGDTTASYKQISQTGYTAWAQLTTDVDIQWRGRPTTPTPPGANWTLAETDVSRKVTVTPASPTWVSPRFSDGIGRQTINIAARSVTVDSTVQWTWHAPEKSPRTTTDSWRQRSHVQIHLTGRVVPLAVPTRGISPSFEPGGAIDGPNLVETTDATQRLLRDNGGYDDIARRAAVNGDVTATRTVRGQRPESLSTWIYEDVSSLREQVRTISVTVSGDDIATGQANAAEQLTDMLDRRRYSLIDPPRRYDGVADRVRVAMRGAYIDAVIAQLEEQSEQTTQQNNGITERLDVPGISASHINKLAGLTPMTTPPRRTLGTADGVSAPLTIIPDGDPAYLGVSPVNATLVDGVSDETSYIPLAARNQNVFAIPYADTADTIVSQVFGSGGRVSLQTAGQALIAADTRLAVAPDTTLRTRRNTLAAAINDSMEDVEQQADHTLKLETDLSNAARTAAIDDSIAMWDGGSVALAAANGSLAKAISTKALSQGSAAYTYGHEHEYEYDRVETALRVDLREVATSKSVQVPKPAVDDTMSSLKQGAQSVASGAAANATERAVTRATKGTVTTIPAGLPILPTFNPWVATVNLWIVDIRGAYGRFAVGTASGSMQYVRDGSAVSLDIDGDGTAETLGRNERIDFTVRTATVVVVPSGPFGVGDVDGNMDERSVGWTGAGADAQCTTPTGYCPSE
;
A
#
# COMPACT_ATOMS: atom_id res chain seq x y z
N MET A 1 -13.20 34.21 87.72
CA MET A 1 -12.87 33.57 89.01
C MET A 1 -12.92 34.62 90.11
N ARG A 2 -13.23 34.22 91.35
CA ARG A 2 -13.12 35.03 92.58
C ARG A 2 -12.70 34.07 93.70
N ASP A 3 -11.74 34.46 94.52
CA ASP A 3 -11.14 33.62 95.59
C ASP A 3 -10.65 32.24 95.12
N ASN A 4 -9.96 32.21 93.97
CA ASN A 4 -9.42 30.98 93.37
C ASN A 4 -10.45 29.86 93.11
N ARG A 5 -11.74 30.20 93.12
CA ARG A 5 -12.83 29.32 92.68
C ARG A 5 -13.38 29.78 91.34
N VAL A 6 -13.56 28.83 90.43
CA VAL A 6 -14.20 29.07 89.13
C VAL A 6 -15.68 29.38 89.38
N VAL A 7 -16.05 30.65 89.26
CA VAL A 7 -17.41 31.14 89.56
C VAL A 7 -18.38 30.92 88.40
N ASN A 8 -17.86 30.74 87.18
CA ASN A 8 -18.64 30.46 85.98
C ASN A 8 -17.70 29.93 84.88
N THR A 9 -18.07 28.81 84.25
CA THR A 9 -17.32 28.21 83.14
C THR A 9 -18.13 28.47 81.88
N ARG A 10 -17.65 29.37 81.01
CA ARG A 10 -18.29 29.64 79.72
C ARG A 10 -17.67 28.74 78.67
N VAL A 11 -18.37 27.69 78.26
CA VAL A 11 -18.00 26.90 77.09
C VAL A 11 -18.32 27.75 75.85
N ILE A 12 -17.29 28.16 75.12
CA ILE A 12 -17.44 28.91 73.86
C ILE A 12 -17.13 27.93 72.74
N ASN A 13 -18.15 27.49 72.02
CA ASN A 13 -17.96 26.73 70.80
C ASN A 13 -17.40 27.66 69.72
N ARG A 14 -16.11 27.50 69.40
CA ARG A 14 -15.46 28.20 68.29
C ARG A 14 -15.23 27.19 67.18
N SER A 15 -15.80 27.43 66.00
CA SER A 15 -15.36 26.75 64.79
C SER A 15 -14.10 27.48 64.30
N MET A 16 -12.97 26.80 64.28
CA MET A 16 -11.75 27.30 63.64
C MET A 16 -11.51 26.47 62.38
N THR A 17 -11.28 27.15 61.27
CA THR A 17 -10.76 26.52 60.06
C THR A 17 -9.24 26.56 60.15
N VAL A 18 -8.61 25.39 60.13
CA VAL A 18 -7.14 25.27 60.17
C VAL A 18 -6.68 24.79 58.80
N ALA A 19 -5.72 25.49 58.21
CA ALA A 19 -5.04 24.99 57.02
C ALA A 19 -4.12 23.83 57.43
N VAL A 20 -4.28 22.68 56.79
CA VAL A 20 -3.48 21.47 57.05
C VAL A 20 -2.64 21.18 55.80
N PRO A 21 -1.41 21.74 55.69
CA PRO A 21 -0.61 21.63 54.48
C PRO A 21 -0.34 20.19 54.07
N VAL A 22 -0.18 19.26 55.01
CA VAL A 22 0.13 17.85 54.71
C VAL A 22 -0.97 17.17 53.88
N LEU A 23 -2.24 17.50 54.08
CA LEU A 23 -3.33 16.96 53.24
C LEU A 23 -3.25 17.51 51.82
N ALA A 24 -2.88 18.79 51.65
CA ALA A 24 -2.66 19.36 50.34
C ALA A 24 -1.45 18.72 49.63
N LEU A 25 -0.36 18.43 50.36
CA LEU A 25 0.78 17.69 49.83
C LEU A 25 0.37 16.29 49.37
N HIS A 26 -0.36 15.55 50.21
CA HIS A 26 -0.91 14.23 49.89
C HIS A 26 -1.80 14.27 48.64
N ASP A 27 -2.76 15.19 48.57
CA ASP A 27 -3.68 15.33 47.43
C ASP A 27 -2.94 15.61 46.12
N GLN A 28 -1.87 16.42 46.16
CA GLN A 28 -1.06 16.66 44.98
C GLN A 28 -0.23 15.44 44.61
N THR A 29 0.34 14.72 45.58
CA THR A 29 1.06 13.47 45.31
C THR A 29 0.15 12.40 44.72
N VAL A 30 -1.09 12.27 45.19
CA VAL A 30 -2.11 11.38 44.59
C VAL A 30 -2.50 11.84 43.17
N LYS A 31 -2.62 13.15 42.93
CA LYS A 31 -2.84 13.68 41.58
C LYS A 31 -1.65 13.42 40.66
N PHE A 32 -0.43 13.43 41.19
CA PHE A 32 0.77 13.07 40.45
C PHE A 32 0.72 11.60 40.05
N GLN A 33 0.48 10.68 40.99
CA GLN A 33 0.31 9.25 40.70
C GLN A 33 -0.73 9.01 39.59
N ARG A 34 -1.95 9.54 39.76
CA ARG A 34 -3.02 9.41 38.74
C ARG A 34 -2.64 9.96 37.36
N ARG A 35 -1.76 10.97 37.31
CA ARG A 35 -1.27 11.55 36.07
C ARG A 35 -0.20 10.67 35.42
N LEU A 36 0.57 9.94 36.22
CA LEU A 36 1.52 8.94 35.72
C LEU A 36 0.79 7.71 35.18
N ASP A 37 -0.28 7.28 35.85
CA ASP A 37 -1.13 6.14 35.46
C ASP A 37 -2.04 6.42 34.27
N ALA A 38 -2.16 7.68 33.85
CA ALA A 38 -3.05 8.07 32.76
C ALA A 38 -2.54 7.56 31.41
N ASP A 39 -3.41 6.84 30.70
CA ASP A 39 -3.17 6.38 29.33
C ASP A 39 -2.89 7.54 28.36
N ALA A 40 -2.09 7.28 27.32
CA ALA A 40 -1.67 8.28 26.35
C ALA A 40 -2.85 8.95 25.61
N LEU A 41 -3.94 8.21 25.38
CA LEU A 41 -5.17 8.73 24.78
C LEU A 41 -6.20 9.21 25.83
N GLY A 42 -6.09 8.74 27.08
CA GLY A 42 -7.00 9.07 28.17
C GLY A 42 -6.91 10.51 28.68
N GLY A 43 -5.79 11.21 28.45
CA GLY A 43 -5.66 12.61 28.79
C GLY A 43 -4.21 13.10 28.95
N PRO A 44 -4.01 14.31 29.51
CA PRO A 44 -2.69 14.81 29.87
C PRO A 44 -2.02 13.91 30.93
N GLY A 45 -0.88 13.30 30.62
CA GLY A 45 -0.20 12.36 31.51
C GLY A 45 1.22 12.01 31.06
N LEU A 46 1.88 11.14 31.84
CA LEU A 46 3.23 10.65 31.51
C LEU A 46 3.24 9.96 30.16
N ALA A 47 2.35 8.97 29.96
CA ALA A 47 2.30 8.18 28.73
C ALA A 47 2.17 9.08 27.48
N ARG A 48 1.19 10.00 27.47
CA ARG A 48 0.97 10.94 26.36
C ARG A 48 2.22 11.77 26.05
N ARG A 49 2.90 12.26 27.10
CA ARG A 49 4.06 13.13 26.92
C ARG A 49 5.26 12.36 26.39
N THR A 50 5.48 11.15 26.91
CA THR A 50 6.49 10.22 26.42
C THR A 50 6.25 9.87 24.95
N THR A 51 5.01 9.50 24.57
CA THR A 51 4.66 9.19 23.17
C THR A 51 4.97 10.34 22.21
N ILE A 52 4.59 11.58 22.58
CA ILE A 52 4.89 12.76 21.77
C ILE A 52 6.40 12.96 21.58
N GLY A 53 7.19 12.77 22.64
CA GLY A 53 8.65 12.86 22.58
C GLY A 53 9.25 11.80 21.67
N LEU A 54 8.78 10.56 21.79
CA LEU A 54 9.23 9.44 20.97
C LEU A 54 8.89 9.66 19.48
N ASN A 55 7.66 10.07 19.16
CA ASN A 55 7.26 10.39 17.78
C ASN A 55 8.14 11.48 17.16
N ALA A 56 8.52 12.50 17.94
CA ALA A 56 9.39 13.55 17.45
C ALA A 56 10.83 13.03 17.18
N ILE A 57 11.35 12.14 18.03
CA ILE A 57 12.67 11.53 17.85
C ILE A 57 12.68 10.61 16.64
N THR A 58 11.73 9.68 16.55
CA THR A 58 11.70 8.69 15.48
C THR A 58 11.45 9.32 14.12
N GLN A 59 10.58 10.32 14.00
CA GLN A 59 10.41 11.06 12.75
C GLN A 59 11.69 11.78 12.33
N ALA A 60 12.34 12.49 13.26
CA ALA A 60 13.57 13.22 12.95
C ALA A 60 14.71 12.28 12.55
N ARG A 61 14.92 11.20 13.31
CA ARG A 61 15.98 10.22 13.07
C ARG A 61 15.69 9.34 11.86
N GLY A 62 14.45 8.95 11.65
CA GLY A 62 14.05 8.14 10.50
C GLY A 62 14.17 8.90 9.18
N LEU A 63 13.79 10.18 9.13
CA LEU A 63 14.07 11.05 7.98
C LEU A 63 15.57 11.26 7.78
N GLY A 64 16.32 11.42 8.87
CA GLY A 64 17.78 11.52 8.83
C GLY A 64 18.41 10.26 8.22
N GLN A 65 17.96 9.08 8.65
CA GLN A 65 18.45 7.79 8.18
C GLN A 65 18.10 7.58 6.70
N TYR A 66 16.87 7.89 6.30
CA TYR A 66 16.45 7.88 4.90
C TYR A 66 17.32 8.80 4.03
N ALA A 67 17.68 9.98 4.54
CA ALA A 67 18.60 10.92 3.89
C ALA A 67 20.08 10.51 3.95
N GLY A 68 20.40 9.32 4.48
CA GLY A 68 21.76 8.77 4.54
C GLY A 68 22.58 9.18 5.76
N ALA A 69 21.96 9.74 6.81
CA ALA A 69 22.67 10.01 8.06
C ALA A 69 23.12 8.70 8.74
N PRO A 70 24.29 8.68 9.40
CA PRO A 70 24.84 7.49 10.06
C PRO A 70 24.06 7.18 11.35
N ILE A 71 22.85 6.66 11.20
CA ILE A 71 21.93 6.31 12.28
C ILE A 71 21.77 4.81 12.27
N GLU A 72 22.33 4.14 13.29
CA GLU A 72 22.17 2.70 13.46
C GLU A 72 20.81 2.36 14.06
N ASN A 73 20.44 3.04 15.14
CA ASN A 73 19.14 2.87 15.79
C ASN A 73 18.34 4.16 15.66
N VAL A 74 17.15 4.08 15.06
CA VAL A 74 16.19 5.20 15.02
C VAL A 74 15.62 5.43 16.42
N LEU A 75 15.33 4.35 17.14
CA LEU A 75 14.91 4.41 18.54
C LEU A 75 15.75 3.48 19.39
N SER A 76 16.12 3.94 20.60
CA SER A 76 16.86 3.13 21.56
C SER A 76 16.38 3.38 22.98
N ASN A 77 16.75 2.53 23.94
CA ASN A 77 16.37 2.72 25.34
C ASN A 77 16.86 4.05 25.93
N SER A 78 17.93 4.65 25.39
CA SER A 78 18.36 6.01 25.76
C SER A 78 17.30 7.07 25.42
N HIS A 79 16.65 6.95 24.26
CA HIS A 79 15.56 7.85 23.84
C HIS A 79 14.29 7.64 24.66
N VAL A 80 13.99 6.38 24.98
CA VAL A 80 12.87 6.00 25.85
C VAL A 80 13.06 6.60 27.24
N THR A 81 14.25 6.46 27.81
CA THR A 81 14.63 7.04 29.11
C THR A 81 14.52 8.57 29.09
N LEU A 82 15.06 9.21 28.04
CA LEU A 82 15.02 10.67 27.88
C LEU A 82 13.57 11.19 27.82
N SER A 83 12.74 10.59 26.96
CA SER A 83 11.35 11.01 26.76
C SER A 83 10.50 10.77 28.02
N THR A 84 10.76 9.69 28.74
CA THR A 84 10.08 9.37 30.00
C THR A 84 10.41 10.38 31.09
N ASN A 85 11.69 10.69 31.30
CA ASN A 85 12.09 11.68 32.29
C ASN A 85 11.59 13.09 31.95
N ALA A 86 11.52 13.45 30.67
CA ALA A 86 10.83 14.67 30.23
C ALA A 86 9.34 14.67 30.61
N GLY A 87 8.65 13.54 30.42
CA GLY A 87 7.27 13.37 30.85
C GLY A 87 7.06 13.43 32.37
N LEU A 88 8.00 12.91 33.16
CA LEU A 88 8.00 12.99 34.62
C LEU A 88 8.16 14.43 35.10
N VAL A 89 9.17 15.15 34.58
CA VAL A 89 9.42 16.57 34.91
C VAL A 89 8.22 17.44 34.52
N ASP A 90 7.62 17.23 33.34
CA ASP A 90 6.43 17.95 32.91
C ASP A 90 5.20 17.59 33.78
N SER A 91 5.08 16.34 34.23
CA SER A 91 3.99 15.91 35.11
C SER A 91 4.13 16.48 36.52
N GLN A 92 5.36 16.53 37.07
CA GLN A 92 5.65 17.20 38.32
C GLN A 92 5.27 18.68 38.22
N ARG A 93 5.70 19.36 37.16
CA ARG A 93 5.37 20.77 36.94
C ARG A 93 3.88 21.00 36.78
N ALA A 94 3.16 20.12 36.08
CA ALA A 94 1.72 20.22 35.91
C ALA A 94 0.94 20.08 37.22
N VAL A 95 1.45 19.27 38.15
CA VAL A 95 0.76 18.98 39.42
C VAL A 95 1.22 19.92 40.53
N PHE A 96 2.51 20.03 40.76
CA PHE A 96 3.09 20.82 41.86
C PHE A 96 3.32 22.30 41.47
N GLY A 97 3.22 22.65 40.19
CA GLY A 97 3.57 23.99 39.68
C GLY A 97 5.06 24.24 39.55
N ARG A 98 5.88 23.28 39.97
CA ARG A 98 7.35 23.23 39.84
C ARG A 98 7.76 21.78 39.62
N SER A 99 8.94 21.58 39.04
CA SER A 99 9.60 20.29 38.96
C SER A 99 10.74 20.23 39.95
N ASP A 100 11.20 19.02 40.22
CA ASP A 100 12.43 18.78 40.95
C ASP A 100 13.60 19.45 40.19
N PRO A 101 14.42 20.29 40.86
CA PRO A 101 15.52 21.00 40.23
C PRO A 101 16.63 20.06 39.74
N ASP A 102 16.88 18.97 40.45
CA ASP A 102 17.90 17.98 40.13
C ASP A 102 17.43 17.07 39.00
N ALA A 103 16.13 16.73 38.97
CA ALA A 103 15.52 16.03 37.83
C ALA A 103 15.63 16.87 36.54
N ALA A 104 15.34 18.18 36.64
CA ALA A 104 15.46 19.11 35.52
C ALA A 104 16.91 19.32 35.07
N ALA A 105 17.86 19.31 35.99
CA ALA A 105 19.29 19.38 35.68
C ALA A 105 19.78 18.09 35.01
N GLY A 106 19.44 16.93 35.57
CA GLY A 106 19.75 15.61 35.02
C GLY A 106 19.20 15.44 33.60
N LEU A 107 17.96 15.85 33.36
CA LEU A 107 17.36 15.80 32.03
C LEU A 107 18.08 16.68 30.99
N ARG A 108 18.60 17.85 31.40
CA ARG A 108 19.42 18.71 30.52
C ARG A 108 20.75 18.06 30.18
N ILE A 109 21.41 17.47 31.17
CA ILE A 109 22.66 16.74 30.98
C ILE A 109 22.43 15.54 30.06
N ALA A 110 21.37 14.76 30.29
CA ALA A 110 20.98 13.64 29.44
C ALA A 110 20.68 14.10 28.01
N THR A 111 19.95 15.20 27.82
CA THR A 111 19.68 15.77 26.48
C THR A 111 20.97 16.14 25.74
N LEU A 112 21.94 16.75 26.44
CA LEU A 112 23.24 17.10 25.87
C LEU A 112 24.04 15.85 25.51
N ASN A 113 24.09 14.84 26.39
CA ASN A 113 24.83 13.61 26.17
C ASN A 113 24.22 12.78 25.03
N THR A 114 22.90 12.58 25.03
CA THR A 114 22.19 11.91 23.93
C THR A 114 22.41 12.67 22.61
N GLY A 115 22.43 14.01 22.63
CA GLY A 115 22.64 14.78 21.40
C GLY A 115 24.08 14.97 20.94
N MET A 116 25.06 14.64 21.78
CA MET A 116 26.48 14.59 21.42
C MET A 116 26.90 13.21 20.92
N ASN A 117 26.32 12.14 21.50
CA ASN A 117 26.68 10.76 21.20
C ASN A 117 25.86 10.18 20.04
N ASP A 118 24.60 10.59 19.92
CA ASP A 118 23.78 10.32 18.76
C ASP A 118 23.64 11.57 17.89
N VAL A 119 23.38 11.42 16.60
CA VAL A 119 23.27 12.48 15.58
C VAL A 119 22.08 13.43 15.85
N LEU A 120 22.03 14.11 16.99
CA LEU A 120 21.07 15.17 17.28
C LEU A 120 21.65 16.59 17.16
N THR A 121 22.94 16.77 16.84
CA THR A 121 23.55 18.12 16.86
C THR A 121 23.91 18.75 15.51
N PRO A 122 24.27 18.04 14.42
CA PRO A 122 24.52 18.74 13.15
C PRO A 122 23.25 19.00 12.33
N LEU A 123 22.23 18.16 12.43
CA LEU A 123 21.06 18.15 11.53
C LEU A 123 19.71 18.32 12.24
N THR A 124 19.65 18.24 13.57
CA THR A 124 18.36 18.31 14.27
C THR A 124 17.97 19.77 14.53
N PRO A 125 16.82 20.23 14.03
CA PRO A 125 16.35 21.58 14.33
C PRO A 125 16.18 21.75 15.85
N PRO A 126 16.52 22.92 16.44
CA PRO A 126 16.28 23.22 17.86
C PRO A 126 14.84 22.95 18.35
N ARG A 127 13.90 22.86 17.41
CA ARG A 127 12.48 22.55 17.60
C ARG A 127 12.23 21.11 18.06
N VAL A 128 12.96 20.11 17.54
CA VAL A 128 12.79 18.71 17.95
C VAL A 128 13.22 18.56 19.41
N SER A 129 14.37 19.14 19.78
CA SER A 129 14.80 19.22 21.18
C SER A 129 13.75 19.89 22.06
N ALA A 130 13.11 20.97 21.60
CA ALA A 130 12.02 21.62 22.33
C ALA A 130 10.76 20.76 22.46
N VAL A 131 10.39 19.97 21.46
CA VAL A 131 9.24 19.04 21.54
C VAL A 131 9.53 17.87 22.48
N VAL A 132 10.73 17.28 22.39
CA VAL A 132 11.19 16.16 23.22
C VAL A 132 11.31 16.57 24.68
N THR A 133 11.95 17.72 24.95
CA THR A 133 12.20 18.17 26.32
C THR A 133 11.06 19.03 26.89
N GLY A 134 10.20 19.64 26.06
CA GLY A 134 9.16 20.56 26.52
C GLY A 134 9.62 22.01 26.68
N ALA A 135 10.75 22.37 26.05
CA ALA A 135 11.37 23.69 26.11
C ALA A 135 11.68 24.14 27.54
N ILE A 136 12.27 23.25 28.35
CA ILE A 136 12.43 23.39 29.81
C ILE A 136 13.17 24.68 30.19
N PRO A 137 12.48 25.71 30.72
CA PRO A 137 13.12 26.88 31.32
C PRO A 137 13.90 26.49 32.57
N GLY A 138 14.90 27.28 32.98
CA GLY A 138 15.68 27.02 34.19
C GLY A 138 14.81 26.76 35.43
N PRO A 139 15.24 25.89 36.37
CA PRO A 139 14.51 25.64 37.61
C PRO A 139 14.17 26.94 38.35
N ASN A 140 14.95 28.01 38.14
CA ASN A 140 14.73 29.35 38.68
C ASN A 140 14.73 30.50 37.64
N ALA A 141 14.45 30.23 36.36
CA ALA A 141 14.43 31.31 35.36
C ALA A 141 13.31 32.33 35.67
N PRO A 142 13.60 33.65 35.75
CA PRO A 142 12.57 34.66 35.96
C PRO A 142 11.62 34.70 34.76
N GLU A 143 10.36 35.02 35.05
CA GLU A 143 9.31 35.22 34.06
C GLU A 143 9.80 36.25 33.03
N ARG A 144 10.02 35.82 31.78
CA ARG A 144 10.15 36.80 30.70
C ARG A 144 8.78 37.46 30.55
N LEU A 145 8.68 38.64 31.14
CA LEU A 145 7.68 39.66 30.92
C LEU A 145 7.11 39.55 29.51
N ARG A 146 5.78 39.44 29.46
CA ARG A 146 4.90 39.72 28.31
C ARG A 146 5.66 39.80 26.98
N VAL A 147 5.75 38.67 26.30
CA VAL A 147 5.87 38.70 24.85
C VAL A 147 4.66 39.48 24.37
N ARG A 148 4.90 40.73 23.96
CA ARG A 148 3.99 41.54 23.12
C ARG A 148 3.31 40.57 22.15
N GLU A 149 2.00 40.73 21.91
CA GLU A 149 1.28 40.07 20.82
C GLU A 149 1.87 40.51 19.46
N THR A 150 3.10 40.11 19.17
CA THR A 150 3.59 39.94 17.81
C THR A 150 2.93 38.67 17.35
N LYS A 151 1.95 38.81 16.44
CA LYS A 151 1.37 37.73 15.62
C LYS A 151 2.25 36.49 15.64
N SER A 152 1.76 35.45 16.31
CA SER A 152 2.29 34.09 16.39
C SER A 152 3.47 33.84 15.45
N LYS A 153 4.70 33.91 15.98
CA LYS A 153 5.93 33.44 15.32
C LYS A 153 6.54 32.31 16.14
N TYR A 154 5.72 31.33 16.49
CA TYR A 154 6.15 29.99 16.89
C TYR A 154 5.59 29.00 15.87
N PRO A 155 6.37 27.96 15.55
CA PRO A 155 6.85 27.76 14.19
C PRO A 155 6.00 26.73 13.47
N ASP A 156 6.04 26.76 12.14
CA ASP A 156 5.54 25.70 11.27
C ASP A 156 5.85 24.30 11.84
N PRO A 157 4.95 23.32 11.65
CA PRO A 157 5.09 21.97 12.18
C PRO A 157 6.52 21.43 11.96
N VAL A 158 7.04 20.69 12.94
CA VAL A 158 8.22 19.82 12.74
C VAL A 158 8.05 19.16 11.37
N PRO A 159 9.07 19.12 10.48
CA PRO A 159 8.92 18.47 9.19
C PRO A 159 8.43 17.06 9.46
N SER A 160 7.13 16.84 9.25
CA SER A 160 6.55 15.53 9.38
C SER A 160 7.04 14.79 8.15
N ALA A 161 7.56 13.58 8.35
CA ALA A 161 7.43 12.55 7.31
C ALA A 161 6.02 12.69 6.70
N GLU A 162 5.93 12.75 5.37
CA GLU A 162 4.66 13.02 4.69
C GLU A 162 3.57 12.13 5.31
N ARG A 163 2.64 12.74 6.04
CA ARG A 163 1.55 12.00 6.70
C ARG A 163 0.67 11.29 5.68
N THR A 164 0.80 11.67 4.42
CA THR A 164 0.02 11.17 3.31
C THR A 164 0.96 10.80 2.17
N ILE A 165 0.74 9.62 1.61
CA ILE A 165 1.44 9.10 0.45
C ILE A 165 0.50 9.17 -0.75
N THR A 166 1.02 9.60 -1.90
CA THR A 166 0.27 9.58 -3.17
C THR A 166 0.62 8.32 -3.94
N VAL A 167 -0.40 7.50 -4.23
CA VAL A 167 -0.27 6.26 -4.99
C VAL A 167 -0.97 6.47 -6.34
N GLY A 168 -0.21 6.37 -7.43
CA GLY A 168 -0.74 6.50 -8.79
C GLY A 168 -0.85 5.16 -9.50
N VAL A 169 -1.68 5.10 -10.55
CA VAL A 169 -1.73 3.92 -11.44
C VAL A 169 -0.38 3.70 -12.12
N ASN A 170 0.28 4.77 -12.59
CA ASN A 170 1.67 4.78 -13.04
C ASN A 170 2.08 3.53 -13.86
N GLY A 171 3.01 2.70 -13.37
CA GLY A 171 3.48 1.52 -14.12
C GLY A 171 2.43 0.41 -14.31
N THR A 172 1.40 0.32 -13.47
CA THR A 172 0.25 -0.57 -13.71
C THR A 172 -0.45 -0.19 -15.03
N ALA A 173 -0.44 1.09 -15.39
CA ALA A 173 -0.97 1.54 -16.68
C ALA A 173 -0.13 1.01 -17.86
N ASP A 174 1.19 0.90 -17.70
CA ASP A 174 2.14 0.45 -18.73
C ASP A 174 2.06 -1.08 -18.91
N GLU A 175 1.96 -1.82 -17.81
CA GLU A 175 1.82 -3.28 -17.78
C GLU A 175 0.52 -3.72 -18.48
N ALA A 176 -0.61 -3.11 -18.11
CA ALA A 176 -1.90 -3.36 -18.75
C ALA A 176 -1.91 -2.97 -20.23
N PHE A 177 -1.21 -1.88 -20.59
CA PHE A 177 -1.11 -1.42 -21.97
C PHE A 177 -0.41 -2.45 -22.86
N LEU A 178 0.76 -2.95 -22.43
CA LEU A 178 1.49 -3.96 -23.18
C LEU A 178 0.73 -5.29 -23.25
N ALA A 179 0.07 -5.70 -22.17
CA ALA A 179 -0.73 -6.93 -22.16
C ALA A 179 -1.85 -6.91 -23.23
N VAL A 180 -2.39 -5.74 -23.53
CA VAL A 180 -3.43 -5.54 -24.54
C VAL A 180 -2.86 -5.34 -25.95
N ILE A 181 -1.75 -4.60 -26.09
CA ILE A 181 -1.17 -4.28 -27.41
C ILE A 181 -0.35 -5.43 -27.99
N ARG A 182 0.37 -6.20 -27.16
CA ARG A 182 1.16 -7.34 -27.64
C ARG A 182 0.25 -8.48 -28.10
N GLU A 183 0.73 -9.26 -29.06
CA GLU A 183 0.00 -10.41 -29.61
C GLU A 183 -0.02 -11.61 -28.65
N GLY A 184 -0.73 -11.48 -27.52
CA GLY A 184 -1.06 -12.60 -26.65
C GLY A 184 -2.31 -13.36 -27.11
N ASP A 185 -2.44 -14.63 -26.70
CA ASP A 185 -3.62 -15.48 -26.92
C ASP A 185 -4.81 -15.14 -26.00
N THR A 186 -4.79 -13.98 -25.33
CA THR A 186 -5.91 -13.52 -24.50
C THR A 186 -7.04 -12.99 -25.36
N THR A 187 -8.28 -13.12 -24.88
CA THR A 187 -9.46 -12.59 -25.59
C THR A 187 -9.49 -11.07 -25.69
N ALA A 188 -8.64 -10.38 -24.92
CA ALA A 188 -8.54 -8.93 -24.82
C ALA A 188 -7.37 -8.34 -25.62
N SER A 189 -6.58 -9.16 -26.34
CA SER A 189 -5.44 -8.66 -27.11
C SER A 189 -5.88 -7.92 -28.39
N TYR A 190 -5.01 -7.02 -28.87
CA TYR A 190 -5.18 -6.32 -30.15
C TYR A 190 -5.49 -7.28 -31.29
N LYS A 191 -4.76 -8.39 -31.35
CA LYS A 191 -4.94 -9.43 -32.36
C LYS A 191 -6.36 -9.99 -32.33
N GLN A 192 -6.86 -10.38 -31.16
CA GLN A 192 -8.18 -10.98 -31.04
C GLN A 192 -9.31 -9.97 -31.25
N ILE A 193 -9.20 -8.76 -30.70
CA ILE A 193 -10.20 -7.70 -30.83
C ILE A 193 -10.27 -7.21 -32.28
N SER A 194 -9.13 -6.99 -32.95
CA SER A 194 -9.10 -6.58 -34.36
C SER A 194 -9.65 -7.67 -35.28
N GLN A 195 -9.31 -8.94 -35.05
CA GLN A 195 -9.87 -10.07 -35.81
C GLN A 195 -11.39 -10.19 -35.63
N THR A 196 -11.87 -10.08 -34.39
CA THR A 196 -13.30 -10.17 -34.07
C THR A 196 -14.07 -8.98 -34.64
N GLY A 197 -13.51 -7.77 -34.51
CA GLY A 197 -14.12 -6.54 -35.03
C GLY A 197 -14.24 -6.51 -36.55
N TYR A 198 -13.28 -7.11 -37.26
CA TYR A 198 -13.30 -7.32 -38.70
C TYR A 198 -13.88 -8.69 -39.10
N THR A 199 -14.82 -9.21 -38.31
CA THR A 199 -15.65 -10.36 -38.67
C THR A 199 -17.12 -9.95 -38.76
N ALA A 200 -17.81 -10.42 -39.79
CA ALA A 200 -19.25 -10.28 -39.96
C ALA A 200 -19.91 -11.59 -40.39
N TRP A 201 -21.22 -11.66 -40.18
CA TRP A 201 -22.10 -12.67 -40.73
C TRP A 201 -22.87 -12.06 -41.89
N ALA A 202 -22.67 -12.62 -43.09
CA ALA A 202 -23.59 -12.46 -44.20
C ALA A 202 -24.75 -13.43 -43.99
N GLN A 203 -25.98 -12.93 -44.01
CA GLN A 203 -27.17 -13.73 -43.73
C GLN A 203 -28.19 -13.56 -44.86
N LEU A 204 -28.84 -14.67 -45.19
CA LEU A 204 -29.99 -14.77 -46.05
C LEU A 204 -31.13 -15.30 -45.19
N THR A 205 -32.24 -14.57 -45.13
CA THR A 205 -33.45 -15.00 -44.44
C THR A 205 -34.66 -14.73 -45.31
N THR A 206 -35.67 -15.58 -45.22
CA THR A 206 -36.97 -15.33 -45.84
C THR A 206 -38.03 -15.06 -44.79
N ASP A 207 -39.02 -14.27 -45.17
CA ASP A 207 -40.28 -14.11 -44.43
C ASP A 207 -41.41 -14.47 -45.38
N VAL A 208 -42.23 -15.45 -44.99
CA VAL A 208 -43.31 -16.01 -45.82
C VAL A 208 -44.67 -15.59 -45.27
N ASP A 209 -45.28 -14.61 -45.94
CA ASP A 209 -46.65 -14.19 -45.66
C ASP A 209 -47.64 -14.97 -46.54
N ILE A 210 -48.44 -15.86 -45.94
CA ILE A 210 -49.44 -16.66 -46.66
C ILE A 210 -50.72 -15.82 -46.84
N GLN A 211 -50.86 -15.20 -48.00
CA GLN A 211 -52.02 -14.39 -48.35
C GLN A 211 -53.30 -15.23 -48.48
N TRP A 212 -53.19 -16.45 -49.01
CA TRP A 212 -54.34 -17.34 -49.19
C TRP A 212 -53.91 -18.81 -49.28
N ARG A 213 -54.69 -19.73 -48.68
CA ARG A 213 -54.44 -21.18 -48.73
C ARG A 213 -55.74 -21.98 -48.76
N GLY A 214 -56.00 -22.63 -49.89
CA GLY A 214 -57.02 -23.68 -49.98
C GLY A 214 -56.64 -24.94 -49.19
N ARG A 215 -57.61 -25.79 -48.89
CA ARG A 215 -57.40 -27.08 -48.21
C ARG A 215 -57.92 -28.22 -49.09
N PRO A 216 -57.23 -29.37 -49.16
CA PRO A 216 -57.81 -30.54 -49.79
C PRO A 216 -59.05 -31.00 -49.05
N THR A 217 -60.00 -31.54 -49.80
CA THR A 217 -61.13 -32.27 -49.27
C THR A 217 -60.67 -33.56 -48.59
N THR A 218 -61.50 -34.09 -47.68
CA THR A 218 -61.21 -35.38 -47.03
C THR A 218 -61.32 -36.51 -48.06
N PRO A 219 -60.32 -37.43 -48.15
CA PRO A 219 -60.34 -38.53 -49.11
C PRO A 219 -61.61 -39.36 -48.96
N THR A 220 -62.42 -39.43 -50.01
CA THR A 220 -63.67 -40.21 -50.02
C THR A 220 -63.46 -41.49 -50.83
N PRO A 221 -63.70 -42.69 -50.26
CA PRO A 221 -63.47 -43.95 -50.96
C PRO A 221 -64.42 -44.08 -52.17
N PRO A 222 -63.98 -44.70 -53.29
CA PRO A 222 -64.80 -44.89 -54.49
C PRO A 222 -66.02 -45.81 -54.30
N GLY A 223 -66.16 -46.45 -53.14
CA GLY A 223 -67.28 -47.32 -52.75
C GLY A 223 -67.00 -48.09 -51.45
N ALA A 224 -67.91 -48.97 -51.05
CA ALA A 224 -67.69 -49.85 -49.89
C ALA A 224 -66.54 -50.84 -50.15
N ASN A 225 -65.81 -51.20 -49.08
CA ASN A 225 -64.65 -52.12 -49.09
C ASN A 225 -63.40 -51.65 -49.86
N TRP A 226 -63.27 -50.35 -50.11
CA TRP A 226 -62.03 -49.74 -50.61
C TRP A 226 -61.22 -49.17 -49.44
N THR A 227 -59.95 -49.54 -49.34
CA THR A 227 -58.99 -48.99 -48.37
C THR A 227 -57.98 -48.11 -49.09
N LEU A 228 -57.67 -46.96 -48.49
CA LEU A 228 -56.64 -46.05 -49.00
C LEU A 228 -55.29 -46.76 -48.90
N ALA A 229 -54.63 -46.92 -50.03
CA ALA A 229 -53.36 -47.62 -50.11
C ALA A 229 -52.18 -46.66 -50.22
N GLU A 230 -52.34 -45.63 -51.04
CA GLU A 230 -51.29 -44.66 -51.33
C GLU A 230 -51.87 -43.26 -51.44
N THR A 231 -51.11 -42.27 -50.99
CA THR A 231 -51.40 -40.86 -51.21
C THR A 231 -50.16 -40.24 -51.83
N ASP A 232 -50.30 -39.78 -53.07
CA ASP A 232 -49.25 -39.04 -53.76
C ASP A 232 -49.65 -37.57 -53.89
N VAL A 233 -48.70 -36.64 -53.70
CA VAL A 233 -48.98 -35.20 -53.80
C VAL A 233 -47.98 -34.59 -54.78
N SER A 234 -48.49 -34.16 -55.92
CA SER A 234 -47.72 -33.40 -56.90
C SER A 234 -47.95 -31.90 -56.69
N ARG A 235 -46.90 -31.09 -56.90
CA ARG A 235 -46.97 -29.63 -56.75
C ARG A 235 -46.42 -28.94 -57.99
N LYS A 236 -47.16 -27.94 -58.49
CA LYS A 236 -46.70 -27.01 -59.51
C LYS A 236 -46.52 -25.63 -58.87
N VAL A 237 -45.30 -25.11 -58.92
CA VAL A 237 -44.97 -23.82 -58.29
C VAL A 237 -44.67 -22.76 -59.34
N THR A 238 -45.39 -21.65 -59.29
CA THR A 238 -45.17 -20.49 -60.15
C THR A 238 -44.69 -19.31 -59.29
N VAL A 239 -43.57 -18.71 -59.67
CA VAL A 239 -42.93 -17.59 -58.96
C VAL A 239 -42.97 -16.36 -59.85
N THR A 240 -43.35 -15.22 -59.29
CA THR A 240 -43.41 -13.93 -60.00
C THR A 240 -42.77 -12.82 -59.17
N PRO A 241 -42.09 -11.83 -59.78
CA PRO A 241 -41.58 -10.66 -59.06
C PRO A 241 -42.69 -9.94 -58.29
N ALA A 242 -42.38 -9.50 -57.07
CA ALA A 242 -43.25 -8.66 -56.26
C ALA A 242 -42.45 -7.50 -55.67
N SER A 243 -43.14 -6.43 -55.29
CA SER A 243 -42.53 -5.33 -54.55
C SER A 243 -42.35 -5.72 -53.09
N PRO A 244 -41.16 -5.54 -52.50
CA PRO A 244 -40.97 -5.79 -51.07
C PRO A 244 -41.84 -4.83 -50.26
N THR A 245 -42.47 -5.35 -49.21
CA THR A 245 -43.11 -4.53 -48.17
C THR A 245 -42.04 -3.63 -47.56
N TRP A 246 -42.32 -2.33 -47.43
CA TRP A 246 -41.35 -1.34 -46.97
C TRP A 246 -40.80 -1.72 -45.60
N VAL A 247 -39.55 -2.17 -45.57
CA VAL A 247 -38.79 -2.32 -44.33
C VAL A 247 -38.06 -1.00 -44.16
N SER A 248 -38.34 -0.31 -43.06
CA SER A 248 -37.60 0.91 -42.72
C SER A 248 -36.11 0.59 -42.77
N PRO A 249 -35.28 1.26 -43.61
CA PRO A 249 -33.83 1.01 -43.71
C PRO A 249 -33.08 1.26 -42.39
N ARG A 250 -33.79 1.75 -41.38
CA ARG A 250 -33.31 2.21 -40.08
C ARG A 250 -33.66 1.29 -38.92
N PHE A 251 -33.93 0.01 -39.15
CA PHE A 251 -33.77 -0.98 -38.08
C PHE A 251 -32.27 -1.29 -37.90
N SER A 252 -31.48 -0.26 -37.55
CA SER A 252 -30.25 -0.49 -36.82
C SER A 252 -30.71 -0.87 -35.41
N ASP A 253 -30.74 -2.14 -35.08
CA ASP A 253 -30.96 -2.62 -33.70
C ASP A 253 -29.85 -2.15 -32.72
N GLY A 254 -28.94 -1.28 -33.18
CA GLY A 254 -27.74 -0.85 -32.48
C GLY A 254 -26.66 -1.94 -32.46
N ILE A 255 -26.92 -3.15 -32.98
CA ILE A 255 -26.04 -4.32 -32.91
C ILE A 255 -25.29 -4.51 -34.25
N GLY A 256 -25.26 -3.47 -35.10
CA GLY A 256 -24.52 -3.45 -36.37
C GLY A 256 -25.04 -4.43 -37.43
N ARG A 257 -26.36 -4.67 -37.44
CA ARG A 257 -27.06 -5.30 -38.58
C ARG A 257 -27.46 -4.24 -39.61
N GLN A 258 -27.18 -4.50 -40.88
CA GLN A 258 -27.57 -3.67 -42.01
C GLN A 258 -28.21 -4.53 -43.09
N THR A 259 -29.31 -4.04 -43.68
CA THR A 259 -29.90 -4.66 -44.86
C THR A 259 -29.09 -4.25 -46.08
N ILE A 260 -28.49 -5.22 -46.75
CA ILE A 260 -27.68 -5.03 -47.96
C ILE A 260 -28.61 -5.05 -49.18
N ASN A 261 -29.55 -5.98 -49.22
CA ASN A 261 -30.54 -6.07 -50.29
C ASN A 261 -31.85 -6.69 -49.77
N ILE A 262 -32.96 -6.30 -50.39
CA ILE A 262 -34.26 -6.90 -50.16
C ILE A 262 -34.97 -7.11 -51.50
N ALA A 263 -35.53 -8.30 -51.67
CA ALA A 263 -36.39 -8.64 -52.81
C ALA A 263 -37.66 -9.31 -52.33
N ALA A 264 -38.71 -9.29 -53.15
CA ALA A 264 -39.92 -10.06 -52.88
C ALA A 264 -40.39 -10.84 -54.09
N ARG A 265 -41.12 -11.92 -53.83
CA ARG A 265 -41.74 -12.79 -54.82
C ARG A 265 -43.16 -13.15 -54.40
N SER A 266 -44.09 -13.14 -55.35
CA SER A 266 -45.41 -13.74 -55.19
C SER A 266 -45.33 -15.18 -55.71
N VAL A 267 -45.54 -16.15 -54.82
CA VAL A 267 -45.44 -17.57 -55.11
C VAL A 267 -46.82 -18.20 -55.07
N THR A 268 -47.20 -18.90 -56.14
CA THR A 268 -48.43 -19.69 -56.21
C THR A 268 -48.07 -21.17 -56.27
N VAL A 269 -48.57 -21.95 -55.31
CA VAL A 269 -48.39 -23.40 -55.23
C VAL A 269 -49.72 -24.07 -55.53
N ASP A 270 -49.84 -24.66 -56.71
CA ASP A 270 -50.95 -25.54 -57.08
C ASP A 270 -50.58 -26.97 -56.66
N SER A 271 -51.29 -27.53 -55.69
CA SER A 271 -51.07 -28.90 -55.21
C SER A 271 -52.18 -29.80 -55.73
N THR A 272 -51.83 -30.97 -56.26
CA THR A 272 -52.77 -32.01 -56.67
C THR A 272 -52.45 -33.27 -55.86
N VAL A 273 -53.40 -33.72 -55.06
CA VAL A 273 -53.32 -35.00 -54.34
C VAL A 273 -54.00 -36.09 -55.15
N GLN A 274 -53.34 -37.24 -55.22
CA GLN A 274 -53.82 -38.46 -55.83
C GLN A 274 -53.93 -39.53 -54.76
N TRP A 275 -55.13 -40.04 -54.53
CA TRP A 275 -55.39 -41.15 -53.63
C TRP A 275 -55.59 -42.43 -54.43
N THR A 276 -54.72 -43.41 -54.21
CA THR A 276 -54.85 -44.75 -54.80
C THR A 276 -55.53 -45.66 -53.80
N TRP A 277 -56.64 -46.25 -54.21
CA TRP A 277 -57.49 -47.13 -53.41
C TRP A 277 -57.35 -48.56 -53.89
N HIS A 278 -57.33 -49.51 -52.96
CA HIS A 278 -57.41 -50.94 -53.26
C HIS A 278 -58.68 -51.54 -52.66
N ALA A 279 -59.21 -52.54 -53.36
CA ALA A 279 -60.26 -53.44 -52.87
C ALA A 279 -59.91 -54.86 -53.34
N PRO A 280 -60.25 -55.91 -52.56
CA PRO A 280 -60.03 -57.29 -52.99
C PRO A 280 -60.69 -57.54 -54.35
N GLU A 281 -59.98 -58.24 -55.25
CA GLU A 281 -60.46 -58.64 -56.58
C GLU A 281 -60.76 -57.49 -57.57
N LYS A 282 -60.34 -56.25 -57.26
CA LYS A 282 -60.50 -55.08 -58.15
C LYS A 282 -59.18 -54.41 -58.48
N SER A 283 -59.07 -53.90 -59.70
CA SER A 283 -57.95 -53.03 -60.08
C SER A 283 -57.93 -51.77 -59.22
N PRO A 284 -56.74 -51.23 -58.90
CA PRO A 284 -56.62 -50.01 -58.09
C PRO A 284 -57.41 -48.85 -58.73
N ARG A 285 -58.06 -48.02 -57.93
CA ARG A 285 -58.75 -46.81 -58.40
C ARG A 285 -58.09 -45.57 -57.84
N THR A 286 -58.07 -44.55 -58.68
CA THR A 286 -57.44 -43.27 -58.35
C THR A 286 -58.50 -42.18 -58.28
N THR A 287 -58.50 -41.42 -57.19
CA THR A 287 -59.28 -40.17 -57.06
C THR A 287 -58.31 -39.01 -56.83
N THR A 288 -58.63 -37.83 -57.37
CA THR A 288 -57.77 -36.65 -57.26
C THR A 288 -58.51 -35.47 -56.65
N ASP A 289 -57.77 -34.59 -56.00
CA ASP A 289 -58.24 -33.26 -55.58
C ASP A 289 -57.11 -32.23 -55.75
N SER A 290 -57.46 -30.95 -55.84
CA SER A 290 -56.49 -29.88 -56.01
C SER A 290 -56.81 -28.65 -55.17
N TRP A 291 -55.78 -28.03 -54.61
CA TRP A 291 -55.89 -26.76 -53.90
C TRP A 291 -54.71 -25.86 -54.24
N ARG A 292 -54.91 -24.56 -54.04
CA ARG A 292 -53.90 -23.54 -54.33
C ARG A 292 -53.50 -22.80 -53.05
N GLN A 293 -52.25 -22.39 -52.98
CA GLN A 293 -51.74 -21.46 -51.96
C GLN A 293 -51.06 -20.30 -52.67
N ARG A 294 -51.29 -19.07 -52.19
CA ARG A 294 -50.58 -17.87 -52.61
C ARG A 294 -49.85 -17.27 -51.41
N SER A 295 -48.56 -17.03 -51.59
CA SER A 295 -47.67 -16.48 -50.56
C SER A 295 -46.90 -15.28 -51.11
N HIS A 296 -46.70 -14.27 -50.28
CA HIS A 296 -45.74 -13.19 -50.49
C HIS A 296 -44.47 -13.52 -49.72
N VAL A 297 -43.38 -13.77 -50.43
CA VAL A 297 -42.09 -14.14 -49.83
C VAL A 297 -41.15 -12.96 -49.94
N GLN A 298 -40.72 -12.41 -48.79
CA GLN A 298 -39.64 -11.44 -48.73
C GLN A 298 -38.32 -12.18 -48.50
N ILE A 299 -37.27 -11.73 -49.20
CA ILE A 299 -35.92 -12.30 -49.13
C ILE A 299 -35.00 -11.17 -48.70
N HIS A 300 -34.41 -11.32 -47.52
CA HIS A 300 -33.54 -10.35 -46.90
C HIS A 300 -32.09 -10.83 -46.99
N LEU A 301 -31.23 -10.01 -47.57
CA LEU A 301 -29.79 -10.16 -47.51
C LEU A 301 -29.26 -9.13 -46.53
N THR A 302 -28.75 -9.59 -45.40
CA THR A 302 -28.28 -8.71 -44.32
C THR A 302 -26.83 -9.00 -43.97
N GLY A 303 -26.06 -7.96 -43.71
CA GLY A 303 -24.76 -8.05 -43.05
C GLY A 303 -24.94 -7.77 -41.56
N ARG A 304 -24.25 -8.52 -40.69
CA ARG A 304 -24.21 -8.26 -39.26
C ARG A 304 -22.80 -8.40 -38.73
N VAL A 305 -22.25 -7.35 -38.14
CA VAL A 305 -20.93 -7.43 -37.50
C VAL A 305 -20.97 -8.34 -36.27
N VAL A 306 -19.87 -9.02 -35.99
CA VAL A 306 -19.74 -9.80 -34.74
C VAL A 306 -19.71 -8.83 -33.55
N PRO A 307 -20.42 -9.11 -32.43
CA PRO A 307 -20.38 -8.29 -31.23
C PRO A 307 -18.97 -8.11 -30.66
N LEU A 308 -18.72 -6.94 -30.08
CA LEU A 308 -17.52 -6.60 -29.31
C LEU A 308 -17.99 -6.06 -27.95
N ALA A 309 -17.11 -6.05 -26.95
CA ALA A 309 -17.37 -5.49 -25.62
C ALA A 309 -17.41 -3.95 -25.63
N VAL A 310 -18.33 -3.39 -26.42
CA VAL A 310 -18.54 -1.94 -26.60
C VAL A 310 -20.04 -1.62 -26.55
N PRO A 311 -20.42 -0.38 -26.19
CA PRO A 311 -21.82 0.04 -26.25
C PRO A 311 -22.47 -0.23 -27.61
N THR A 312 -23.69 -0.72 -27.58
CA THR A 312 -24.51 -1.02 -28.76
C THR A 312 -24.91 0.28 -29.47
N ARG A 313 -24.15 0.69 -30.49
CA ARG A 313 -24.33 1.93 -31.27
C ARG A 313 -24.22 1.67 -32.77
N GLY A 314 -24.79 2.58 -33.56
CA GLY A 314 -24.69 2.50 -35.02
C GLY A 314 -23.23 2.61 -35.48
N ILE A 315 -22.94 2.00 -36.64
CA ILE A 315 -21.65 2.05 -37.32
C ILE A 315 -21.92 2.71 -38.67
N SER A 316 -21.13 3.72 -39.05
CA SER A 316 -21.28 4.40 -40.34
C SER A 316 -19.93 4.90 -40.81
N PRO A 317 -19.46 4.54 -42.02
CA PRO A 317 -20.06 3.53 -42.91
C PRO A 317 -19.91 2.10 -42.37
N SER A 318 -20.79 1.19 -42.81
CA SER A 318 -20.65 -0.26 -42.58
C SER A 318 -20.93 -1.03 -43.88
N PHE A 319 -20.12 -2.06 -44.13
CA PHE A 319 -20.14 -2.83 -45.39
C PHE A 319 -19.86 -2.01 -46.66
N GLU A 320 -19.26 -0.82 -46.48
CA GLU A 320 -18.90 0.14 -47.53
C GLU A 320 -17.62 0.87 -47.12
N PRO A 321 -16.71 1.23 -48.06
CA PRO A 321 -15.48 1.94 -47.73
C PRO A 321 -15.70 3.30 -47.06
N GLY A 322 -14.71 3.76 -46.28
CA GLY A 322 -14.70 5.07 -45.62
C GLY A 322 -14.42 5.01 -44.11
N GLY A 323 -14.95 5.98 -43.36
CA GLY A 323 -14.79 6.07 -41.90
C GLY A 323 -13.49 6.73 -41.46
N ALA A 324 -13.15 6.61 -40.16
CA ALA A 324 -12.09 7.39 -39.52
C ALA A 324 -10.69 7.29 -40.17
N ILE A 325 -10.38 6.13 -40.78
CA ILE A 325 -9.09 5.86 -41.45
C ILE A 325 -9.28 5.37 -42.90
N ASP A 326 -10.42 5.71 -43.52
CA ASP A 326 -10.76 5.34 -44.91
C ASP A 326 -10.57 3.84 -45.22
N GLY A 327 -11.11 2.99 -44.35
CA GLY A 327 -10.95 1.53 -44.43
C GLY A 327 -12.01 0.82 -45.28
N PRO A 328 -11.86 -0.50 -45.51
CA PRO A 328 -12.82 -1.28 -46.31
C PRO A 328 -14.13 -1.59 -45.56
N ASN A 329 -14.18 -1.43 -44.24
CA ASN A 329 -15.35 -1.65 -43.37
C ASN A 329 -16.19 -2.90 -43.69
N LEU A 330 -15.54 -4.05 -43.90
CA LEU A 330 -16.20 -5.34 -44.17
C LEU A 330 -17.02 -5.38 -45.47
N VAL A 331 -16.66 -4.57 -46.47
CA VAL A 331 -17.31 -4.52 -47.80
C VAL A 331 -17.46 -5.91 -48.44
N GLU A 332 -16.57 -6.86 -48.14
CA GLU A 332 -16.62 -8.25 -48.61
C GLU A 332 -17.89 -8.99 -48.17
N THR A 333 -18.59 -8.48 -47.16
CA THR A 333 -19.89 -8.99 -46.70
C THR A 333 -20.96 -8.82 -47.78
N THR A 334 -20.89 -7.74 -48.56
CA THR A 334 -21.78 -7.51 -49.70
C THR A 334 -21.62 -8.62 -50.74
N ASP A 335 -20.39 -8.96 -51.11
CA ASP A 335 -20.11 -10.08 -52.03
C ASP A 335 -20.48 -11.45 -51.44
N ALA A 336 -20.33 -11.63 -50.13
CA ALA A 336 -20.70 -12.85 -49.45
C ALA A 336 -22.22 -13.07 -49.46
N THR A 337 -23.03 -12.02 -49.30
CA THR A 337 -24.49 -12.13 -49.44
C THR A 337 -24.91 -12.46 -50.87
N GLN A 338 -24.24 -11.89 -51.88
CA GLN A 338 -24.49 -12.24 -53.28
C GLN A 338 -24.09 -13.69 -53.60
N ARG A 339 -23.03 -14.21 -52.97
CA ARG A 339 -22.69 -15.64 -53.05
C ARG A 339 -23.75 -16.51 -52.39
N LEU A 340 -24.21 -16.16 -51.18
CA LEU A 340 -25.32 -16.89 -50.53
C LEU A 340 -26.57 -16.95 -51.41
N LEU A 341 -26.91 -15.85 -52.09
CA LEU A 341 -28.02 -15.81 -53.04
C LEU A 341 -27.81 -16.80 -54.19
N ARG A 342 -26.64 -16.80 -54.83
CA ARG A 342 -26.30 -17.71 -55.94
C ARG A 342 -26.25 -19.17 -55.51
N ASP A 343 -25.60 -19.47 -54.40
CA ASP A 343 -25.46 -20.82 -53.84
C ASP A 343 -26.83 -21.43 -53.46
N ASN A 344 -27.85 -20.58 -53.30
CA ASN A 344 -29.22 -20.97 -52.98
C ASN A 344 -30.18 -20.96 -54.19
N GLY A 345 -29.67 -20.82 -55.42
CA GLY A 345 -30.45 -20.86 -56.67
C GLY A 345 -31.05 -19.51 -57.10
N GLY A 346 -30.68 -18.41 -56.43
CA GLY A 346 -31.23 -17.08 -56.70
C GLY A 346 -32.64 -16.88 -56.13
N TYR A 347 -33.18 -15.67 -56.33
CA TYR A 347 -34.41 -15.24 -55.67
C TYR A 347 -35.62 -16.16 -55.92
N ASP A 348 -35.74 -16.71 -57.13
CA ASP A 348 -36.91 -17.48 -57.52
C ASP A 348 -36.91 -18.88 -56.88
N ASP A 349 -35.76 -19.56 -56.84
CA ASP A 349 -35.62 -20.86 -56.19
C ASP A 349 -35.70 -20.77 -54.67
N ILE A 350 -35.17 -19.69 -54.08
CA ILE A 350 -35.35 -19.39 -52.66
C ILE A 350 -36.84 -19.21 -52.34
N ALA A 351 -37.55 -18.38 -53.10
CA ALA A 351 -38.97 -18.13 -52.86
C ALA A 351 -39.83 -19.39 -53.06
N ARG A 352 -39.51 -20.20 -54.09
CA ARG A 352 -40.14 -21.51 -54.33
C ARG A 352 -39.97 -22.42 -53.12
N ARG A 353 -38.73 -22.58 -52.62
CA ARG A 353 -38.45 -23.42 -51.44
C ARG A 353 -39.13 -22.87 -50.20
N ALA A 354 -39.09 -21.56 -49.99
CA ALA A 354 -39.70 -20.91 -48.84
C ALA A 354 -41.21 -21.16 -48.75
N ALA A 355 -41.92 -21.01 -49.88
CA ALA A 355 -43.38 -21.19 -49.93
C ALA A 355 -43.83 -22.65 -49.77
N VAL A 356 -42.99 -23.63 -50.11
CA VAL A 356 -43.33 -25.07 -50.06
C VAL A 356 -42.84 -25.72 -48.76
N ASN A 357 -41.63 -25.39 -48.32
CA ASN A 357 -40.94 -26.06 -47.22
C ASN A 357 -40.85 -25.21 -45.94
N GLY A 358 -41.28 -23.95 -45.97
CA GLY A 358 -41.08 -22.99 -44.89
C GLY A 358 -39.78 -22.19 -45.05
N ASP A 359 -39.49 -21.30 -44.10
CA ASP A 359 -38.43 -20.29 -44.25
C ASP A 359 -37.06 -20.85 -44.61
N VAL A 360 -36.37 -20.14 -45.50
CA VAL A 360 -35.00 -20.43 -45.93
C VAL A 360 -34.06 -19.48 -45.20
N THR A 361 -33.14 -20.05 -44.43
CA THR A 361 -32.07 -19.31 -43.76
C THR A 361 -30.71 -19.84 -44.16
N ALA A 362 -29.78 -18.96 -44.51
CA ALA A 362 -28.38 -19.31 -44.72
C ALA A 362 -27.48 -18.24 -44.11
N THR A 363 -26.36 -18.64 -43.51
CA THR A 363 -25.39 -17.72 -42.91
C THR A 363 -23.99 -18.09 -43.36
N ARG A 364 -23.15 -17.08 -43.60
CA ARG A 364 -21.73 -17.24 -43.93
C ARG A 364 -20.91 -16.25 -43.12
N THR A 365 -19.86 -16.75 -42.47
CA THR A 365 -18.88 -15.90 -41.77
C THR A 365 -17.92 -15.28 -42.78
N VAL A 366 -17.68 -13.98 -42.64
CA VAL A 366 -16.81 -13.16 -43.47
C VAL A 366 -15.74 -12.55 -42.58
N ARG A 367 -14.48 -12.78 -42.92
CA ARG A 367 -13.33 -12.08 -42.33
C ARG A 367 -12.91 -11.00 -43.33
N GLY A 368 -13.09 -9.74 -42.98
CA GLY A 368 -12.76 -8.62 -43.85
C GLY A 368 -11.28 -8.22 -43.77
N GLN A 369 -10.83 -7.47 -44.76
CA GLN A 369 -9.50 -6.86 -44.75
C GLN A 369 -9.40 -5.76 -43.69
N ARG A 370 -8.22 -5.64 -43.07
CA ARG A 370 -7.89 -4.60 -42.09
C ARG A 370 -7.02 -3.54 -42.78
N PRO A 371 -7.23 -2.24 -42.56
CA PRO A 371 -6.33 -1.19 -43.04
C PRO A 371 -4.92 -1.40 -42.50
N GLU A 372 -3.89 -1.09 -43.31
CA GLU A 372 -2.49 -1.20 -42.89
C GLU A 372 -2.16 -0.25 -41.73
N SER A 373 -2.80 0.92 -41.68
CA SER A 373 -2.64 1.93 -40.63
C SER A 373 -3.41 1.62 -39.32
N LEU A 374 -4.21 0.54 -39.28
CA LEU A 374 -5.08 0.25 -38.14
C LEU A 374 -4.32 0.07 -36.82
N SER A 375 -3.19 -0.63 -36.85
CA SER A 375 -2.38 -0.90 -35.65
C SER A 375 -1.78 0.39 -35.09
N THR A 376 -1.17 1.20 -35.94
CA THR A 376 -0.53 2.47 -35.54
C THR A 376 -1.57 3.44 -34.99
N TRP A 377 -2.71 3.59 -35.68
CA TRP A 377 -3.78 4.48 -35.24
C TRP A 377 -4.39 4.07 -33.88
N ILE A 378 -4.55 2.76 -33.64
CA ILE A 378 -5.01 2.25 -32.34
C ILE A 378 -3.94 2.45 -31.27
N TYR A 379 -2.66 2.20 -31.60
CA TYR A 379 -1.56 2.39 -30.67
C TYR A 379 -1.53 3.82 -30.14
N GLU A 380 -1.56 4.82 -31.03
CA GLU A 380 -1.53 6.25 -30.68
C GLU A 380 -2.73 6.67 -29.81
N ASP A 381 -3.93 6.17 -30.10
CA ASP A 381 -5.13 6.47 -29.31
C ASP A 381 -5.05 5.87 -27.90
N VAL A 382 -4.63 4.60 -27.80
CA VAL A 382 -4.58 3.89 -26.52
C VAL A 382 -3.37 4.34 -25.70
N SER A 383 -2.24 4.72 -26.31
CA SER A 383 -1.09 5.29 -25.60
C SER A 383 -1.43 6.68 -25.03
N SER A 384 -2.19 7.49 -25.77
CA SER A 384 -2.74 8.75 -25.25
C SER A 384 -3.67 8.52 -24.05
N LEU A 385 -4.52 7.49 -24.11
CA LEU A 385 -5.36 7.08 -22.98
C LEU A 385 -4.52 6.56 -21.80
N ARG A 386 -3.44 5.81 -22.06
CA ARG A 386 -2.49 5.35 -21.05
C ARG A 386 -1.90 6.52 -20.28
N GLU A 387 -1.42 7.56 -20.96
CA GLU A 387 -0.91 8.75 -20.29
C GLU A 387 -1.97 9.46 -19.43
N GLN A 388 -3.22 9.51 -19.87
CA GLN A 388 -4.31 10.03 -19.04
C GLN A 388 -4.53 9.16 -17.78
N VAL A 389 -4.54 7.84 -17.93
CA VAL A 389 -4.74 6.89 -16.82
C VAL A 389 -3.58 6.94 -15.83
N ARG A 390 -2.33 7.10 -16.29
CA ARG A 390 -1.13 7.23 -15.43
C ARG A 390 -1.25 8.34 -14.40
N THR A 391 -1.91 9.44 -14.75
CA THR A 391 -2.10 10.59 -13.84
C THR A 391 -3.12 10.36 -12.73
N ILE A 392 -3.90 9.28 -12.79
CA ILE A 392 -4.89 8.95 -11.76
C ILE A 392 -4.16 8.47 -10.51
N SER A 393 -4.45 9.11 -9.38
CA SER A 393 -3.83 8.80 -8.10
C SER A 393 -4.80 8.98 -6.94
N VAL A 394 -4.49 8.29 -5.83
CA VAL A 394 -5.16 8.39 -4.54
C VAL A 394 -4.16 8.82 -3.48
N THR A 395 -4.66 9.51 -2.45
CA THR A 395 -3.84 9.93 -1.31
C THR A 395 -4.26 9.13 -0.08
N VAL A 396 -3.30 8.44 0.53
CA VAL A 396 -3.52 7.53 1.66
C VAL A 396 -2.64 7.93 2.84
N SER A 397 -3.11 7.72 4.07
CA SER A 397 -2.32 8.03 5.27
C SER A 397 -1.13 7.08 5.41
N GLY A 398 0.05 7.61 5.73
CA GLY A 398 1.22 6.81 6.05
C GLY A 398 0.99 5.93 7.29
N ASP A 399 0.25 6.42 8.28
CA ASP A 399 -0.07 5.67 9.49
C ASP A 399 -1.02 4.49 9.18
N ASP A 400 -2.01 4.69 8.31
CA ASP A 400 -2.93 3.63 7.89
C ASP A 400 -2.20 2.58 7.03
N ILE A 401 -1.26 3.01 6.19
CA ILE A 401 -0.36 2.09 5.47
C ILE A 401 0.47 1.26 6.46
N ALA A 402 1.14 1.90 7.42
CA ALA A 402 2.05 1.23 8.35
C ALA A 402 1.34 0.23 9.29
N THR A 403 0.03 0.42 9.48
CA THR A 403 -0.81 -0.42 10.34
C THR A 403 -1.70 -1.39 9.56
N GLY A 404 -1.52 -1.51 8.25
CA GLY A 404 -2.27 -2.42 7.39
C GLY A 404 -3.75 -2.06 7.24
N GLN A 405 -4.11 -0.79 7.44
CA GLN A 405 -5.49 -0.28 7.36
C GLN A 405 -5.81 0.38 6.01
N ALA A 406 -4.82 0.61 5.14
CA ALA A 406 -5.00 1.21 3.82
C ALA A 406 -4.81 0.20 2.68
N ASN A 407 -5.71 0.26 1.70
CA ASN A 407 -5.57 -0.45 0.42
C ASN A 407 -5.77 0.55 -0.73
N ALA A 408 -4.65 1.07 -1.26
CA ALA A 408 -4.69 2.05 -2.34
C ALA A 408 -5.14 1.43 -3.68
N ALA A 409 -4.88 0.14 -3.90
CA ALA A 409 -5.29 -0.57 -5.11
C ALA A 409 -6.80 -0.66 -5.24
N GLU A 410 -7.47 -1.06 -4.16
CA GLU A 410 -8.92 -1.07 -4.08
C GLU A 410 -9.52 0.32 -4.35
N GLN A 411 -8.95 1.38 -3.76
CA GLN A 411 -9.40 2.75 -4.00
C GLN A 411 -9.21 3.22 -5.45
N LEU A 412 -8.12 2.80 -6.11
CA LEU A 412 -7.86 3.08 -7.52
C LEU A 412 -8.80 2.31 -8.45
N THR A 413 -9.07 1.02 -8.16
CA THR A 413 -10.08 0.21 -8.87
C THR A 413 -11.44 0.89 -8.81
N ASP A 414 -11.91 1.23 -7.61
CA ASP A 414 -13.16 1.95 -7.37
C ASP A 414 -13.25 3.28 -8.12
N MET A 415 -12.13 4.00 -8.25
CA MET A 415 -12.07 5.26 -8.97
C MET A 415 -12.13 5.05 -10.49
N LEU A 416 -11.44 4.04 -11.00
CA LEU A 416 -11.43 3.68 -12.43
C LEU A 416 -12.78 3.13 -12.87
N ASP A 417 -13.43 2.29 -12.08
CA ASP A 417 -14.78 1.77 -12.37
C ASP A 417 -15.79 2.91 -12.54
N ARG A 418 -15.77 3.89 -11.63
CA ARG A 418 -16.64 5.07 -11.71
C ARG A 418 -16.33 5.93 -12.93
N ARG A 419 -15.07 6.01 -13.36
CA ARG A 419 -14.61 6.79 -14.52
C ARG A 419 -14.59 6.01 -15.83
N ARG A 420 -14.87 4.70 -15.80
CA ARG A 420 -14.70 3.78 -16.94
C ARG A 420 -15.39 4.28 -18.20
N TYR A 421 -16.67 4.68 -18.09
CA TYR A 421 -17.42 5.18 -19.24
C TYR A 421 -16.83 6.48 -19.81
N SER A 422 -16.35 7.40 -18.95
CA SER A 422 -15.72 8.65 -19.38
C SER A 422 -14.33 8.47 -19.95
N LEU A 423 -13.57 7.47 -19.49
CA LEU A 423 -12.25 7.13 -20.02
C LEU A 423 -12.34 6.43 -21.37
N ILE A 424 -13.30 5.51 -21.53
CA ILE A 424 -13.57 4.86 -22.83
C ILE A 424 -14.05 5.90 -23.85
N ASP A 425 -14.84 6.88 -23.41
CA ASP A 425 -15.45 7.94 -24.23
C ASP A 425 -16.06 7.43 -25.56
N PRO A 426 -17.04 6.51 -25.48
CA PRO A 426 -17.63 5.95 -26.69
C PRO A 426 -18.38 7.04 -27.49
N PRO A 427 -18.23 7.12 -28.83
CA PRO A 427 -18.90 8.12 -29.66
C PRO A 427 -20.36 7.74 -29.91
N ARG A 428 -21.27 8.71 -30.09
CA ARG A 428 -22.72 8.43 -30.28
C ARG A 428 -23.02 7.45 -31.42
N ARG A 429 -22.14 7.42 -32.43
CA ARG A 429 -22.11 6.51 -33.56
C ARG A 429 -20.64 6.27 -33.89
N TYR A 430 -20.28 5.03 -34.21
CA TYR A 430 -18.92 4.66 -34.61
C TYR A 430 -18.64 5.12 -36.05
N ASP A 431 -17.49 5.74 -36.25
CA ASP A 431 -17.01 6.19 -37.56
C ASP A 431 -16.28 5.06 -38.30
N GLY A 432 -17.07 4.10 -38.78
CA GLY A 432 -16.58 2.87 -39.40
C GLY A 432 -16.24 1.73 -38.42
N VAL A 433 -15.78 0.61 -38.98
CA VAL A 433 -15.38 -0.58 -38.21
C VAL A 433 -14.10 -0.33 -37.42
N ALA A 434 -13.18 0.46 -37.98
CA ALA A 434 -11.93 0.84 -37.32
C ALA A 434 -12.20 1.55 -35.97
N ASP A 435 -13.05 2.57 -35.96
CA ASP A 435 -13.39 3.33 -34.75
C ASP A 435 -14.07 2.46 -33.68
N ARG A 436 -14.91 1.51 -34.10
CA ARG A 436 -15.50 0.52 -33.20
C ARG A 436 -14.43 -0.37 -32.55
N VAL A 437 -13.43 -0.80 -33.32
CA VAL A 437 -12.29 -1.58 -32.79
C VAL A 437 -11.45 -0.71 -31.85
N ARG A 438 -11.15 0.54 -32.20
CA ARG A 438 -10.45 1.50 -31.32
C ARG A 438 -11.15 1.64 -29.97
N VAL A 439 -12.47 1.85 -29.96
CA VAL A 439 -13.24 1.95 -28.70
C VAL A 439 -13.25 0.62 -27.91
N ALA A 440 -13.25 -0.52 -28.59
CA ALA A 440 -13.09 -1.82 -27.93
C ALA A 440 -11.70 -1.98 -27.29
N MET A 441 -10.65 -1.48 -27.95
CA MET A 441 -9.29 -1.48 -27.43
C MET A 441 -9.15 -0.57 -26.20
N ARG A 442 -9.77 0.61 -26.22
CA ARG A 442 -9.85 1.49 -25.03
C ARG A 442 -10.53 0.77 -23.87
N GLY A 443 -11.64 0.08 -24.11
CA GLY A 443 -12.33 -0.73 -23.11
C GLY A 443 -11.46 -1.84 -22.55
N ALA A 444 -10.83 -2.63 -23.41
CA ALA A 444 -9.94 -3.71 -23.02
C ALA A 444 -8.74 -3.22 -22.20
N TYR A 445 -8.18 -2.06 -22.56
CA TYR A 445 -7.11 -1.43 -21.80
C TYR A 445 -7.55 -1.05 -20.39
N ILE A 446 -8.68 -0.35 -20.23
CA ILE A 446 -9.18 0.02 -18.90
C ILE A 446 -9.52 -1.22 -18.06
N ASP A 447 -10.12 -2.24 -18.68
CA ASP A 447 -10.43 -3.50 -17.99
C ASP A 447 -9.15 -4.23 -17.55
N ALA A 448 -8.08 -4.18 -18.35
CA ALA A 448 -6.78 -4.74 -17.97
C ALA A 448 -6.13 -3.99 -16.81
N VAL A 449 -6.22 -2.65 -16.77
CA VAL A 449 -5.73 -1.85 -15.64
C VAL A 449 -6.50 -2.20 -14.36
N ILE A 450 -7.83 -2.31 -14.45
CA ILE A 450 -8.68 -2.68 -13.32
C ILE A 450 -8.32 -4.09 -12.81
N ALA A 451 -8.21 -5.07 -13.71
CA ALA A 451 -7.86 -6.44 -13.35
C ALA A 451 -6.49 -6.53 -12.64
N GLN A 452 -5.50 -5.76 -13.11
CA GLN A 452 -4.20 -5.70 -12.42
C GLN A 452 -4.33 -5.06 -11.04
N LEU A 453 -5.07 -3.95 -10.89
CA LEU A 453 -5.28 -3.32 -9.59
C LEU A 453 -6.06 -4.23 -8.61
N GLU A 454 -6.99 -5.05 -9.11
CA GLU A 454 -7.67 -6.07 -8.31
C GLU A 454 -6.69 -7.12 -7.78
N GLU A 455 -5.80 -7.64 -8.64
CA GLU A 455 -4.73 -8.56 -8.21
C GLU A 455 -3.80 -7.90 -7.17
N GLN A 456 -3.39 -6.65 -7.41
CA GLN A 456 -2.57 -5.88 -6.47
C GLN A 456 -3.30 -5.62 -5.14
N SER A 457 -4.62 -5.45 -5.18
CA SER A 457 -5.48 -5.29 -4.00
C SER A 457 -5.55 -6.56 -3.16
N GLU A 458 -5.66 -7.73 -3.79
CA GLU A 458 -5.64 -9.02 -3.09
C GLU A 458 -4.29 -9.24 -2.40
N GLN A 459 -3.18 -8.96 -3.10
CA GLN A 459 -1.83 -9.05 -2.53
C GLN A 459 -1.65 -8.06 -1.36
N THR A 460 -2.18 -6.83 -1.51
CA THR A 460 -2.17 -5.82 -0.43
C THR A 460 -2.96 -6.28 0.79
N THR A 461 -4.13 -6.88 0.58
CA THR A 461 -4.96 -7.41 1.65
C THR A 461 -4.23 -8.51 2.42
N GLN A 462 -3.52 -9.40 1.73
CA GLN A 462 -2.70 -10.42 2.38
C GLN A 462 -1.55 -9.81 3.20
N GLN A 463 -0.84 -8.82 2.66
CA GLN A 463 0.21 -8.10 3.40
C GLN A 463 -0.35 -7.39 4.64
N ASN A 464 -1.48 -6.70 4.50
CA ASN A 464 -2.17 -5.97 5.57
C ASN A 464 -2.65 -6.88 6.70
N ASN A 465 -3.15 -8.08 6.36
CA ASN A 465 -3.52 -9.08 7.36
C ASN A 465 -2.29 -9.55 8.16
N GLY A 466 -1.16 -9.79 7.49
CA GLY A 466 0.09 -10.14 8.17
C GLY A 466 0.65 -9.04 9.07
N ILE A 467 0.49 -7.77 8.69
CA ILE A 467 0.81 -6.63 9.56
C ILE A 467 -0.12 -6.64 10.77
N THR A 468 -1.44 -6.70 10.55
CA THR A 468 -2.46 -6.62 11.61
C THR A 468 -2.33 -7.73 12.64
N GLU A 469 -2.11 -8.98 12.23
CA GLU A 469 -1.89 -10.13 13.12
C GLU A 469 -0.71 -9.89 14.07
N ARG A 470 0.34 -9.24 13.57
CA ARG A 470 1.54 -8.94 14.36
C ARG A 470 1.36 -7.76 15.30
N LEU A 471 0.45 -6.85 14.97
CA LEU A 471 0.06 -5.74 15.82
C LEU A 471 -0.95 -6.14 16.88
N ASP A 472 -1.60 -7.29 16.77
CA ASP A 472 -2.59 -7.78 17.74
C ASP A 472 -1.92 -8.30 19.03
N VAL A 473 -1.17 -7.40 19.69
CA VAL A 473 -0.54 -7.58 20.99
C VAL A 473 -1.48 -6.98 22.04
N PRO A 474 -1.64 -7.60 23.23
CA PRO A 474 -2.55 -7.09 24.26
C PRO A 474 -2.34 -5.59 24.57
N GLY A 475 -3.35 -4.77 24.28
CA GLY A 475 -3.40 -3.34 24.64
C GLY A 475 -3.03 -2.33 23.54
N ILE A 476 -2.52 -2.75 22.37
CA ILE A 476 -2.22 -1.83 21.26
C ILE A 476 -2.81 -2.40 19.96
N SER A 477 -3.95 -1.91 19.49
CA SER A 477 -4.47 -2.25 18.15
C SER A 477 -3.90 -1.30 17.08
N ALA A 478 -3.98 -1.68 15.79
CA ALA A 478 -3.67 -0.81 14.66
C ALA A 478 -4.33 0.59 14.77
N SER A 479 -5.63 0.62 15.10
CA SER A 479 -6.37 1.88 15.30
C SER A 479 -5.87 2.70 16.49
N HIS A 480 -5.30 2.04 17.52
CA HIS A 480 -4.69 2.71 18.66
C HIS A 480 -3.38 3.36 18.23
N ILE A 481 -2.52 2.65 17.48
CA ILE A 481 -1.24 3.18 16.97
C ILE A 481 -1.45 4.47 16.15
N ASN A 482 -2.43 4.50 15.25
CA ASN A 482 -2.69 5.69 14.42
C ASN A 482 -3.10 6.89 15.27
N LYS A 483 -3.88 6.66 16.35
CA LYS A 483 -4.22 7.73 17.31
C LYS A 483 -3.01 8.23 18.09
N LEU A 484 -2.07 7.34 18.44
CA LEU A 484 -0.82 7.69 19.11
C LEU A 484 0.12 8.49 18.20
N ALA A 485 0.25 8.10 16.92
CA ALA A 485 1.00 8.83 15.90
C ALA A 485 0.45 10.24 15.66
N GLY A 486 -0.88 10.41 15.76
CA GLY A 486 -1.59 11.69 15.64
C GLY A 486 -1.45 12.65 16.83
N LEU A 487 -0.79 12.26 17.93
CA LEU A 487 -0.66 13.13 19.12
C LEU A 487 0.19 14.38 18.83
N THR A 488 -0.35 15.55 19.15
CA THR A 488 0.34 16.83 18.96
C THR A 488 1.05 17.31 20.22
N PRO A 489 2.14 18.11 20.09
CA PRO A 489 2.85 18.69 21.23
C PRO A 489 1.93 19.41 22.21
N MET A 490 2.21 19.23 23.51
CA MET A 490 1.47 19.88 24.59
C MET A 490 2.14 21.20 25.00
N THR A 491 1.35 22.18 25.42
CA THR A 491 1.87 23.41 26.02
C THR A 491 2.54 23.11 27.37
N THR A 492 3.71 23.69 27.61
CA THR A 492 4.42 23.59 28.89
C THR A 492 3.51 24.08 30.02
N PRO A 493 3.31 23.30 31.10
CA PRO A 493 2.47 23.73 32.22
C PRO A 493 3.01 25.02 32.87
N PRO A 494 2.14 26.01 33.19
CA PRO A 494 2.56 27.22 33.87
C PRO A 494 2.98 26.93 35.31
N ARG A 495 3.81 27.80 35.89
CA ARG A 495 4.08 27.76 37.34
C ARG A 495 2.82 28.14 38.10
N ARG A 496 2.55 27.48 39.23
CA ARG A 496 1.40 27.78 40.08
C ARG A 496 1.73 27.61 41.57
N THR A 497 1.03 28.36 42.40
CA THR A 497 0.95 28.18 43.86
C THR A 497 -0.41 27.60 44.21
N LEU A 498 -0.51 26.89 45.33
CA LEU A 498 -1.77 26.34 45.82
C LEU A 498 -2.40 27.27 46.84
N GLY A 499 -3.71 27.49 46.73
CA GLY A 499 -4.43 28.49 47.50
C GLY A 499 -4.32 29.89 46.91
N THR A 500 -5.09 30.83 47.47
CA THR A 500 -5.14 32.24 47.08
C THR A 500 -4.57 33.12 48.18
N ALA A 501 -4.24 34.37 47.85
CA ALA A 501 -3.80 35.34 48.85
C ALA A 501 -4.87 35.58 49.94
N ASP A 502 -6.14 35.39 49.60
CA ASP A 502 -7.29 35.55 50.50
C ASP A 502 -7.66 34.27 51.27
N GLY A 503 -6.87 33.19 51.14
CA GLY A 503 -7.11 31.92 51.80
C GLY A 503 -6.74 31.90 53.28
N VAL A 504 -7.24 30.90 54.02
CA VAL A 504 -6.94 30.68 55.47
C VAL A 504 -5.43 30.46 55.72
N SER A 505 -4.70 29.99 54.71
CA SER A 505 -3.24 29.99 54.67
C SER A 505 -2.72 30.82 53.50
N ALA A 506 -1.53 31.40 53.66
CA ALA A 506 -0.79 32.00 52.55
C ALA A 506 -0.59 30.99 51.40
N PRO A 507 -0.46 31.45 50.14
CA PRO A 507 -0.25 30.58 48.99
C PRO A 507 0.93 29.63 49.20
N LEU A 508 0.67 28.34 49.04
CA LEU A 508 1.64 27.29 49.26
C LEU A 508 2.47 27.08 47.99
N THR A 509 3.78 27.26 48.11
CA THR A 509 4.74 26.77 47.12
C THR A 509 5.12 25.34 47.49
N ILE A 510 4.84 24.41 46.58
CA ILE A 510 5.25 23.01 46.67
C ILE A 510 6.49 22.78 45.80
N ILE A 511 7.44 22.00 46.33
CA ILE A 511 8.64 21.56 45.64
C ILE A 511 8.71 20.03 45.74
N PRO A 512 8.63 19.29 44.63
CA PRO A 512 8.89 17.85 44.61
C PRO A 512 10.39 17.58 44.65
N ASP A 513 10.76 16.43 45.20
CA ASP A 513 12.12 15.95 45.43
C ASP A 513 12.11 14.42 45.28
N GLY A 514 12.60 13.91 44.15
CA GLY A 514 12.63 12.49 43.84
C GLY A 514 14.04 11.92 43.97
N ASP A 515 14.16 10.72 44.52
CA ASP A 515 15.43 10.01 44.63
C ASP A 515 15.35 8.61 44.00
N PRO A 516 16.12 8.32 42.94
CA PRO A 516 16.98 9.26 42.21
C PRO A 516 16.15 10.27 41.40
N ALA A 517 16.67 11.49 41.27
CA ALA A 517 15.95 12.57 40.59
C ALA A 517 15.76 12.31 39.08
N TYR A 518 16.68 11.59 38.46
CA TYR A 518 16.60 11.12 37.07
C TYR A 518 16.57 9.59 37.05
N LEU A 519 15.51 9.01 36.47
CA LEU A 519 15.32 7.57 36.42
C LEU A 519 16.05 6.98 35.21
N GLY A 520 17.24 6.41 35.44
CA GLY A 520 18.05 5.72 34.43
C GLY A 520 17.75 4.22 34.30
N VAL A 521 18.19 3.61 33.19
CA VAL A 521 18.09 2.17 32.93
C VAL A 521 19.28 1.34 33.43
N SER A 522 20.27 2.01 34.02
CA SER A 522 21.46 1.40 34.61
C SER A 522 21.28 1.23 36.12
N PRO A 523 21.90 0.20 36.73
CA PRO A 523 21.91 0.07 38.18
C PRO A 523 22.56 1.26 38.87
N VAL A 524 21.94 1.70 39.97
CA VAL A 524 22.45 2.70 40.90
C VAL A 524 22.77 1.99 42.21
N ASN A 525 23.88 2.37 42.84
CA ASN A 525 24.24 1.87 44.16
C ASN A 525 23.18 2.30 45.19
N ALA A 526 22.60 1.36 45.94
CA ALA A 526 21.54 1.69 46.92
C ALA A 526 22.00 2.67 48.01
N THR A 527 23.29 2.68 48.36
CA THR A 527 23.89 3.68 49.28
C THR A 527 23.78 5.13 48.79
N LEU A 528 23.41 5.35 47.51
CA LEU A 528 23.21 6.66 46.90
C LEU A 528 21.72 6.95 46.64
N VAL A 529 20.80 6.11 47.13
CA VAL A 529 19.36 6.23 46.91
C VAL A 529 18.63 6.07 48.25
N ASP A 530 18.08 7.17 48.75
CA ASP A 530 17.28 7.15 49.97
C ASP A 530 16.07 6.21 49.82
N GLY A 531 15.76 5.45 50.89
CA GLY A 531 14.59 4.57 50.95
C GLY A 531 14.79 3.19 50.30
N VAL A 532 16.02 2.82 49.98
CA VAL A 532 16.41 1.48 49.50
C VAL A 532 17.52 0.94 50.40
N SER A 533 17.46 -0.34 50.78
CA SER A 533 18.48 -0.96 51.62
C SER A 533 19.87 -0.99 50.95
N ASP A 534 20.89 -0.58 51.70
CA ASP A 534 22.31 -0.51 51.30
C ASP A 534 22.91 -1.80 50.73
N GLU A 535 22.31 -2.96 51.02
CA GLU A 535 22.78 -4.28 50.55
C GLU A 535 22.27 -4.64 49.14
N THR A 536 21.55 -3.73 48.47
CA THR A 536 20.86 -4.03 47.20
C THR A 536 21.32 -3.15 46.02
N SER A 537 20.97 -3.58 44.81
CA SER A 537 21.23 -2.84 43.57
C SER A 537 19.90 -2.30 43.05
N TYR A 538 19.77 -0.97 42.90
CA TYR A 538 18.51 -0.34 42.52
C TYR A 538 18.50 0.04 41.03
N ILE A 539 17.46 -0.35 40.29
CA ILE A 539 17.28 0.02 38.88
C ILE A 539 16.02 0.87 38.73
N PRO A 540 16.13 2.20 38.61
CA PRO A 540 14.98 3.10 38.66
C PRO A 540 14.01 3.00 37.47
N LEU A 541 14.51 2.58 36.30
CA LEU A 541 13.72 2.45 35.07
C LEU A 541 14.05 1.15 34.35
N ALA A 542 13.03 0.43 33.90
CA ALA A 542 13.17 -0.61 32.89
C ALA A 542 12.44 -0.19 31.61
N ALA A 543 13.15 -0.26 30.50
CA ALA A 543 12.63 -0.04 29.17
C ALA A 543 12.82 -1.30 28.31
N ARG A 544 11.85 -1.57 27.45
CA ARG A 544 11.93 -2.49 26.33
C ARG A 544 11.45 -1.75 25.09
N ASN A 545 12.28 -1.75 24.07
CA ASN A 545 11.99 -1.18 22.76
C ASN A 545 12.03 -2.30 21.72
N GLN A 546 10.89 -2.59 21.10
CA GLN A 546 10.76 -3.62 20.07
C GLN A 546 10.53 -2.97 18.71
N ASN A 547 11.49 -3.11 17.80
CA ASN A 547 11.37 -2.71 16.41
C ASN A 547 10.66 -3.81 15.60
N VAL A 548 9.49 -3.53 15.04
CA VAL A 548 8.65 -4.54 14.37
C VAL A 548 9.20 -4.91 12.99
N PHE A 549 9.81 -3.96 12.28
CA PHE A 549 10.38 -4.14 10.94
C PHE A 549 11.89 -3.85 10.92
N ALA A 550 12.63 -4.49 11.84
CA ALA A 550 14.10 -4.46 11.85
C ALA A 550 14.69 -5.20 10.63
N ILE A 551 16.01 -5.08 10.43
CA ILE A 551 16.70 -5.80 9.35
C ILE A 551 16.32 -7.30 9.34
N PRO A 552 15.96 -7.88 8.18
CA PRO A 552 15.63 -9.31 8.02
C PRO A 552 16.82 -10.29 8.20
N TYR A 553 17.94 -9.87 8.79
CA TYR A 553 19.24 -10.56 8.74
C TYR A 553 19.90 -10.79 10.12
N ALA A 554 19.19 -10.55 11.23
CA ALA A 554 19.74 -10.72 12.59
C ALA A 554 19.15 -11.92 13.36
N ASP A 555 19.86 -12.33 14.43
CA ASP A 555 19.91 -13.59 15.19
C ASP A 555 18.60 -14.21 15.74
N THR A 556 17.43 -13.93 15.18
CA THR A 556 16.18 -14.65 15.51
C THR A 556 15.11 -14.51 14.42
N ALA A 557 15.51 -14.45 13.15
CA ALA A 557 14.59 -14.27 12.03
C ALA A 557 14.00 -15.58 11.46
N ASP A 558 13.67 -16.57 12.30
CA ASP A 558 13.11 -17.85 11.82
C ASP A 558 11.62 -17.78 11.45
N THR A 559 10.89 -16.72 11.82
CA THR A 559 9.41 -16.71 11.71
C THR A 559 8.82 -15.64 10.78
N ILE A 560 9.57 -14.61 10.39
CA ILE A 560 9.00 -13.44 9.66
C ILE A 560 9.43 -13.40 8.19
N VAL A 561 10.62 -13.93 7.88
CA VAL A 561 11.14 -13.86 6.52
C VAL A 561 10.36 -14.80 5.59
N SER A 562 9.84 -15.92 6.09
CA SER A 562 9.17 -16.93 5.26
C SER A 562 7.78 -16.53 4.76
N GLN A 563 7.03 -15.71 5.51
CA GLN A 563 5.67 -15.31 5.14
C GLN A 563 5.60 -14.00 4.34
N VAL A 564 6.55 -13.08 4.54
CA VAL A 564 6.61 -11.79 3.81
C VAL A 564 7.59 -11.84 2.62
N PHE A 565 8.64 -12.67 2.68
CA PHE A 565 9.68 -12.78 1.63
C PHE A 565 9.77 -14.16 0.98
N GLY A 566 8.82 -15.05 1.29
CA GLY A 566 8.75 -16.41 0.74
C GLY A 566 9.63 -17.41 1.48
N SER A 567 9.16 -18.65 1.51
CA SER A 567 9.73 -19.78 2.27
C SER A 567 11.02 -20.38 1.68
N GLY A 568 11.87 -19.58 1.01
CA GLY A 568 12.88 -20.10 0.08
C GLY A 568 14.35 -19.75 0.36
N GLY A 569 14.69 -18.94 1.36
CA GLY A 569 16.09 -18.57 1.61
C GLY A 569 16.74 -17.75 0.49
N ARG A 570 15.96 -16.97 -0.27
CA ARG A 570 16.42 -16.02 -1.28
C ARG A 570 15.91 -14.61 -0.97
N VAL A 571 16.59 -13.59 -1.45
CA VAL A 571 16.29 -12.18 -1.19
C VAL A 571 16.17 -11.40 -2.50
N SER A 572 15.43 -10.30 -2.50
CA SER A 572 15.23 -9.50 -3.72
C SER A 572 16.55 -8.94 -4.26
N LEU A 573 16.63 -8.78 -5.59
CA LEU A 573 17.78 -8.19 -6.26
C LEU A 573 18.09 -6.78 -5.73
N GLN A 574 17.05 -6.01 -5.40
CA GLN A 574 17.17 -4.71 -4.75
C GLN A 574 17.91 -4.80 -3.41
N THR A 575 17.47 -5.68 -2.50
CA THR A 575 18.07 -5.79 -1.17
C THR A 575 19.53 -6.25 -1.23
N ALA A 576 19.83 -7.16 -2.15
CA ALA A 576 21.20 -7.58 -2.43
C ALA A 576 22.06 -6.41 -2.95
N GLY A 577 21.54 -5.62 -3.90
CA GLY A 577 22.21 -4.43 -4.42
C GLY A 577 22.51 -3.39 -3.33
N GLN A 578 21.57 -3.17 -2.41
CA GLN A 578 21.79 -2.26 -1.29
C GLN A 578 22.84 -2.78 -0.29
N ALA A 579 22.83 -4.09 0.02
CA ALA A 579 23.85 -4.71 0.87
C ALA A 579 25.26 -4.60 0.24
N LEU A 580 25.35 -4.73 -1.09
CA LEU A 580 26.59 -4.52 -1.83
C LEU A 580 27.07 -3.06 -1.76
N ILE A 581 26.18 -2.09 -1.95
CA ILE A 581 26.51 -0.65 -1.82
C ILE A 581 27.00 -0.32 -0.41
N ALA A 582 26.37 -0.88 0.63
CA ALA A 582 26.82 -0.71 2.01
C ALA A 582 28.23 -1.29 2.20
N ALA A 583 28.49 -2.49 1.69
CA ALA A 583 29.81 -3.11 1.74
C ALA A 583 30.89 -2.28 1.02
N ASP A 584 30.59 -1.76 -0.17
CA ASP A 584 31.49 -0.89 -0.93
C ASP A 584 31.81 0.42 -0.21
N THR A 585 30.78 1.06 0.33
CA THR A 585 30.92 2.29 1.12
C THR A 585 31.81 2.06 2.34
N ARG A 586 31.64 0.92 3.05
CA ARG A 586 32.45 0.58 4.22
C ARG A 586 33.90 0.27 3.86
N LEU A 587 34.14 -0.43 2.75
CA LEU A 587 35.48 -0.78 2.28
C LEU A 587 36.25 0.44 1.73
N ALA A 588 35.54 1.45 1.21
CA ALA A 588 36.14 2.71 0.79
C ALA A 588 36.73 3.50 1.98
N VAL A 589 36.12 3.38 3.16
CA VAL A 589 36.55 4.11 4.36
C VAL A 589 37.56 3.32 5.20
N ALA A 590 37.35 2.00 5.37
CA ALA A 590 38.26 1.18 6.16
C ALA A 590 38.46 -0.22 5.54
N PRO A 591 39.70 -0.64 5.26
CA PRO A 591 39.99 -1.96 4.69
C PRO A 591 39.57 -3.10 5.63
N ASP A 592 38.91 -4.11 5.08
CA ASP A 592 38.54 -5.34 5.78
C ASP A 592 38.61 -6.51 4.80
N THR A 593 39.47 -7.49 5.06
CA THR A 593 39.68 -8.64 4.14
C THR A 593 38.50 -9.60 4.14
N THR A 594 37.87 -9.82 5.30
CA THR A 594 36.71 -10.71 5.43
C THR A 594 35.52 -10.12 4.70
N LEU A 595 35.23 -8.83 4.96
CA LEU A 595 34.17 -8.11 4.27
C LEU A 595 34.41 -8.07 2.76
N ARG A 596 35.65 -7.86 2.30
CA ARG A 596 35.98 -7.86 0.87
C ARG A 596 35.68 -9.21 0.21
N THR A 597 36.00 -10.32 0.87
CA THR A 597 35.66 -11.65 0.36
C THR A 597 34.14 -11.84 0.28
N ARG A 598 33.39 -11.49 1.32
CA ARG A 598 31.92 -11.63 1.32
C ARG A 598 31.25 -10.73 0.28
N ARG A 599 31.70 -9.49 0.19
CA ARG A 599 31.31 -8.51 -0.83
C ARG A 599 31.52 -9.05 -2.24
N ASN A 600 32.66 -9.71 -2.52
CA ASN A 600 32.92 -10.30 -3.83
C ASN A 600 31.99 -11.49 -4.13
N THR A 601 31.68 -12.32 -3.14
CA THR A 601 30.69 -13.40 -3.29
C THR A 601 29.29 -12.83 -3.58
N LEU A 602 28.88 -11.78 -2.87
CA LEU A 602 27.61 -11.10 -3.11
C LEU A 602 27.57 -10.45 -4.52
N ALA A 603 28.65 -9.79 -4.92
CA ALA A 603 28.76 -9.20 -6.25
C ALA A 603 28.64 -10.24 -7.37
N ALA A 604 29.28 -11.41 -7.21
CA ALA A 604 29.14 -12.51 -8.17
C ALA A 604 27.68 -13.00 -8.25
N ALA A 605 27.02 -13.19 -7.12
CA ALA A 605 25.62 -13.64 -7.10
C ALA A 605 24.64 -12.61 -7.71
N ILE A 606 24.92 -11.31 -7.57
CA ILE A 606 24.16 -10.24 -8.24
C ILE A 606 24.42 -10.27 -9.74
N ASN A 607 25.67 -10.43 -10.18
CA ASN A 607 26.00 -10.53 -11.61
C ASN A 607 25.31 -11.73 -12.26
N ASP A 608 25.33 -12.90 -11.63
CA ASP A 608 24.61 -14.09 -12.10
C ASP A 608 23.10 -13.81 -12.24
N SER A 609 22.52 -13.02 -11.32
CA SER A 609 21.11 -12.63 -11.37
C SER A 609 20.83 -11.57 -12.45
N MET A 610 21.81 -10.72 -12.78
CA MET A 610 21.72 -9.72 -13.84
C MET A 610 21.78 -10.34 -15.24
N GLU A 611 22.38 -11.52 -15.41
CA GLU A 611 22.36 -12.24 -16.70
C GLU A 611 20.92 -12.50 -17.19
N ASP A 612 20.00 -12.85 -16.28
CA ASP A 612 18.57 -13.01 -16.61
C ASP A 612 17.94 -11.68 -17.05
N VAL A 613 18.32 -10.57 -16.41
CA VAL A 613 17.86 -9.21 -16.77
C VAL A 613 18.38 -8.80 -18.15
N GLU A 614 19.64 -9.08 -18.43
CA GLU A 614 20.28 -8.84 -19.74
C GLU A 614 19.66 -9.67 -20.85
N GLN A 615 19.42 -10.96 -20.60
CA GLN A 615 18.75 -11.86 -21.54
C GLN A 615 17.33 -11.37 -21.84
N GLN A 616 16.59 -10.92 -20.83
CA GLN A 616 15.27 -10.34 -21.03
C GLN A 616 15.35 -9.02 -21.82
N ALA A 617 16.36 -8.18 -21.57
CA ALA A 617 16.57 -6.95 -22.34
C ALA A 617 16.85 -7.26 -23.82
N ASP A 618 17.72 -8.23 -24.13
CA ASP A 618 17.99 -8.65 -25.51
C ASP A 618 16.73 -9.21 -26.18
N HIS A 619 15.97 -10.04 -25.45
CA HIS A 619 14.72 -10.60 -25.95
C HIS A 619 13.71 -9.50 -26.29
N THR A 620 13.53 -8.55 -25.38
CA THR A 620 12.62 -7.40 -25.56
C THR A 620 13.03 -6.57 -26.76
N LEU A 621 14.31 -6.18 -26.83
CA LEU A 621 14.83 -5.40 -27.96
C LEU A 621 14.71 -6.16 -29.29
N LYS A 622 14.89 -7.49 -29.30
CA LYS A 622 14.71 -8.34 -30.49
C LYS A 622 13.26 -8.38 -30.97
N LEU A 623 12.29 -8.31 -30.04
CA LEU A 623 10.87 -8.31 -30.38
C LEU A 623 10.37 -6.94 -30.84
N GLU A 624 10.88 -5.87 -30.24
CA GLU A 624 10.36 -4.52 -30.45
C GLU A 624 11.16 -3.70 -31.49
N THR A 625 12.33 -4.18 -31.91
CA THR A 625 13.22 -3.45 -32.85
C THR A 625 13.85 -4.36 -33.90
N ASP A 626 14.27 -3.76 -35.01
CA ASP A 626 15.06 -4.42 -36.07
C ASP A 626 16.58 -4.37 -35.82
N LEU A 627 17.01 -4.07 -34.59
CA LEU A 627 18.43 -3.96 -34.24
C LEU A 627 19.16 -5.30 -34.43
N SER A 628 20.35 -5.22 -35.05
CA SER A 628 21.27 -6.36 -35.11
C SER A 628 21.65 -6.84 -33.70
N ASN A 629 22.01 -8.11 -33.55
CA ASN A 629 22.43 -8.67 -32.25
C ASN A 629 23.58 -7.87 -31.63
N ALA A 630 24.59 -7.47 -32.42
CA ALA A 630 25.72 -6.66 -31.93
C ALA A 630 25.28 -5.29 -31.40
N ALA A 631 24.28 -4.65 -32.02
CA ALA A 631 23.76 -3.36 -31.57
C ALA A 631 22.94 -3.50 -30.27
N ARG A 632 22.14 -4.55 -30.13
CA ARG A 632 21.39 -4.81 -28.88
C ARG A 632 22.33 -5.07 -27.71
N THR A 633 23.33 -5.92 -27.89
CA THR A 633 24.37 -6.18 -26.88
C THR A 633 25.10 -4.91 -26.51
N ALA A 634 25.56 -4.12 -27.48
CA ALA A 634 26.23 -2.85 -27.20
C ALA A 634 25.33 -1.86 -26.42
N ALA A 635 24.04 -1.79 -26.73
CA ALA A 635 23.10 -0.93 -26.02
C ALA A 635 22.91 -1.36 -24.55
N ILE A 636 22.83 -2.67 -24.29
CA ILE A 636 22.69 -3.25 -22.95
C ILE A 636 23.97 -3.01 -22.14
N ASP A 637 25.12 -3.41 -22.68
CA ASP A 637 26.43 -3.32 -22.03
C ASP A 637 26.79 -1.86 -21.68
N ASP A 638 26.64 -0.94 -22.65
CA ASP A 638 26.92 0.48 -22.44
C ASP A 638 25.99 1.10 -21.39
N SER A 639 24.75 0.59 -21.27
CA SER A 639 23.80 1.06 -20.27
C SER A 639 24.18 0.54 -18.89
N ILE A 640 24.46 -0.75 -18.75
CA ILE A 640 24.89 -1.36 -17.49
C ILE A 640 26.17 -0.70 -16.96
N ALA A 641 27.10 -0.36 -17.85
CA ALA A 641 28.34 0.33 -17.51
C ALA A 641 28.15 1.75 -16.92
N MET A 642 26.95 2.32 -16.94
CA MET A 642 26.64 3.59 -16.27
C MET A 642 26.55 3.45 -14.75
N TRP A 643 26.46 2.22 -14.22
CA TRP A 643 26.28 1.93 -12.81
C TRP A 643 27.41 1.08 -12.23
N ASP A 644 27.88 1.45 -11.05
CA ASP A 644 28.91 0.70 -10.32
C ASP A 644 28.28 -0.31 -9.35
N GLY A 645 28.76 -1.55 -9.39
CA GLY A 645 28.49 -2.59 -8.39
C GLY A 645 27.00 -2.79 -8.09
N GLY A 646 26.59 -2.60 -6.84
CA GLY A 646 25.19 -2.82 -6.41
C GLY A 646 24.17 -1.81 -6.95
N SER A 647 24.62 -0.70 -7.55
CA SER A 647 23.70 0.33 -8.07
C SER A 647 22.96 -0.09 -9.34
N VAL A 648 23.51 -1.03 -10.13
CA VAL A 648 22.82 -1.58 -11.31
C VAL A 648 21.59 -2.41 -10.90
N ALA A 649 21.68 -3.16 -9.80
CA ALA A 649 20.57 -3.93 -9.25
C ALA A 649 19.42 -3.02 -8.78
N LEU A 650 19.74 -1.85 -8.22
CA LEU A 650 18.75 -0.82 -7.91
C LEU A 650 18.13 -0.21 -9.17
N ALA A 651 18.96 0.06 -10.19
CA ALA A 651 18.50 0.61 -11.47
C ALA A 651 17.58 -0.36 -12.22
N ALA A 652 17.85 -1.67 -12.16
CA ALA A 652 16.97 -2.71 -12.67
C ALA A 652 15.64 -2.74 -11.90
N ALA A 653 15.70 -2.71 -10.57
CA ALA A 653 14.50 -2.77 -9.73
C ALA A 653 13.60 -1.53 -9.85
N ASN A 654 14.16 -0.33 -10.07
CA ASN A 654 13.41 0.92 -10.14
C ASN A 654 13.11 1.42 -11.57
N GLY A 655 13.47 0.64 -12.60
CA GLY A 655 13.22 0.97 -14.01
C GLY A 655 14.20 1.95 -14.66
N SER A 656 15.18 2.48 -13.93
CA SER A 656 16.19 3.39 -14.50
C SER A 656 17.07 2.70 -15.55
N LEU A 657 17.35 1.40 -15.37
CA LEU A 657 18.08 0.60 -16.34
C LEU A 657 17.30 0.45 -17.66
N ALA A 658 16.01 0.15 -17.59
CA ALA A 658 15.14 0.06 -18.76
C ALA A 658 15.15 1.35 -19.60
N LYS A 659 15.10 2.50 -18.93
CA LYS A 659 15.16 3.82 -19.58
C LYS A 659 16.50 4.10 -20.25
N ALA A 660 17.61 3.71 -19.64
CA ALA A 660 18.92 3.87 -20.25
C ALA A 660 19.07 2.96 -21.48
N ILE A 661 18.64 1.70 -21.37
CA ILE A 661 18.67 0.74 -22.48
C ILE A 661 17.82 1.23 -23.64
N SER A 662 16.58 1.70 -23.41
CA SER A 662 15.72 2.20 -24.49
C SER A 662 16.35 3.41 -25.19
N THR A 663 16.87 4.36 -24.43
CA THR A 663 17.55 5.56 -24.95
C THR A 663 18.76 5.18 -25.80
N LYS A 664 19.57 4.22 -25.32
CA LYS A 664 20.78 3.78 -26.01
C LYS A 664 20.46 2.97 -27.27
N ALA A 665 19.54 2.02 -27.19
CA ALA A 665 19.11 1.19 -28.31
C ALA A 665 18.58 2.05 -29.47
N LEU A 666 17.75 3.04 -29.17
CA LEU A 666 17.17 3.92 -30.18
C LEU A 666 18.18 4.92 -30.77
N SER A 667 19.23 5.28 -30.01
CA SER A 667 20.36 6.07 -30.55
C SER A 667 21.26 5.30 -31.53
N GLN A 668 21.20 3.96 -31.52
CA GLN A 668 22.04 3.07 -32.34
C GLN A 668 21.30 2.45 -33.53
N GLY A 669 19.97 2.59 -33.61
CA GLY A 669 19.14 2.05 -34.69
C GLY A 669 19.12 2.90 -35.96
N SER A 670 18.48 2.40 -37.01
CA SER A 670 18.21 3.15 -38.26
C SER A 670 17.42 4.45 -38.03
N ALA A 671 16.74 4.59 -36.88
CA ALA A 671 16.10 5.80 -36.39
C ALA A 671 17.07 6.92 -35.95
N ALA A 672 18.39 6.67 -35.93
CA ALA A 672 19.41 7.68 -35.61
C ALA A 672 19.49 8.84 -36.62
N TYR A 673 18.79 8.74 -37.76
CA TYR A 673 18.66 9.81 -38.74
C TYR A 673 17.19 10.25 -38.87
N THR A 674 16.92 11.49 -38.47
CA THR A 674 15.68 12.28 -38.64
C THR A 674 14.83 12.40 -37.37
N TYR A 675 15.15 13.42 -36.57
CA TYR A 675 14.23 14.02 -35.59
C TYR A 675 13.00 14.55 -36.35
N GLY A 676 11.92 13.78 -36.36
CA GLY A 676 10.62 14.14 -36.90
C GLY A 676 9.53 13.35 -36.18
N HIS A 677 8.30 13.88 -36.13
CA HIS A 677 7.15 13.30 -35.42
C HIS A 677 6.75 11.88 -35.88
N GLU A 678 7.40 11.32 -36.91
CA GLU A 678 7.06 10.03 -37.52
C GLU A 678 7.49 8.80 -36.69
N HIS A 679 8.34 8.92 -35.66
CA HIS A 679 8.85 7.77 -34.88
C HIS A 679 8.63 7.89 -33.35
N GLU A 680 7.79 8.83 -32.89
CA GLU A 680 7.52 9.03 -31.45
C GLU A 680 6.83 7.81 -30.81
N TYR A 681 5.99 7.10 -31.57
CA TYR A 681 5.32 5.89 -31.11
C TYR A 681 6.28 4.70 -30.95
N GLU A 682 7.36 4.61 -31.74
CA GLU A 682 8.34 3.52 -31.64
C GLU A 682 9.20 3.67 -30.39
N TYR A 683 9.60 4.91 -30.08
CA TYR A 683 10.30 5.22 -28.84
C TYR A 683 9.45 4.82 -27.63
N ASP A 684 8.18 5.25 -27.64
CA ASP A 684 7.23 4.93 -26.59
C ASP A 684 7.04 3.41 -26.41
N ARG A 685 6.91 2.68 -27.52
CA ARG A 685 6.70 1.22 -27.52
C ARG A 685 7.89 0.49 -26.92
N VAL A 686 9.11 0.81 -27.36
CA VAL A 686 10.34 0.16 -26.88
C VAL A 686 10.61 0.51 -25.41
N GLU A 687 10.43 1.76 -25.01
CA GLU A 687 10.62 2.17 -23.62
C GLU A 687 9.61 1.48 -22.69
N THR A 688 8.33 1.46 -23.08
CA THR A 688 7.27 0.80 -22.30
C THR A 688 7.54 -0.69 -22.16
N ALA A 689 7.88 -1.36 -23.27
CA ALA A 689 8.26 -2.77 -23.32
C ALA A 689 9.38 -3.11 -22.34
N LEU A 690 10.50 -2.39 -22.42
CA LEU A 690 11.64 -2.60 -21.53
C LEU A 690 11.29 -2.33 -20.06
N ARG A 691 10.49 -1.31 -19.78
CA ARG A 691 10.10 -0.97 -18.40
C ARG A 691 9.30 -2.09 -17.74
N VAL A 692 8.38 -2.71 -18.48
CA VAL A 692 7.54 -3.81 -17.98
C VAL A 692 8.32 -5.11 -17.90
N ASP A 693 8.99 -5.51 -19.00
CA ASP A 693 9.63 -6.82 -19.09
C ASP A 693 10.81 -6.97 -18.13
N LEU A 694 11.65 -5.93 -18.01
CA LEU A 694 12.75 -5.96 -17.05
C LEU A 694 12.27 -5.93 -15.60
N ARG A 695 11.11 -5.34 -15.34
CA ARG A 695 10.51 -5.33 -14.00
C ARG A 695 9.94 -6.69 -13.63
N GLU A 696 9.23 -7.33 -14.56
CA GLU A 696 8.72 -8.69 -14.37
C GLU A 696 9.87 -9.64 -14.01
N VAL A 697 10.98 -9.56 -14.75
CA VAL A 697 12.17 -10.36 -14.44
C VAL A 697 12.83 -9.93 -13.13
N ALA A 698 13.00 -8.63 -12.86
CA ALA A 698 13.62 -8.11 -11.63
C ALA A 698 12.86 -8.48 -10.34
N THR A 699 11.58 -8.86 -10.45
CA THR A 699 10.74 -9.28 -9.32
C THR A 699 10.49 -10.80 -9.28
N SER A 700 10.90 -11.50 -10.34
CA SER A 700 10.77 -12.95 -10.43
C SER A 700 11.66 -13.68 -9.41
N LYS A 701 11.38 -14.97 -9.19
CA LYS A 701 12.20 -15.82 -8.32
C LYS A 701 13.57 -16.15 -8.92
N SER A 702 13.77 -15.99 -10.24
CA SER A 702 15.02 -16.39 -10.91
C SER A 702 16.17 -15.45 -10.54
N VAL A 703 15.90 -14.15 -10.46
CA VAL A 703 16.88 -13.10 -10.12
C VAL A 703 17.08 -12.88 -8.61
N GLN A 704 16.37 -13.62 -7.76
CA GLN A 704 16.53 -13.48 -6.31
C GLN A 704 17.90 -14.00 -5.87
N VAL A 705 18.61 -13.25 -5.05
CA VAL A 705 19.97 -13.59 -4.62
C VAL A 705 19.92 -14.57 -3.43
N PRO A 706 20.83 -15.54 -3.30
CA PRO A 706 20.89 -16.43 -2.15
C PRO A 706 21.04 -15.66 -0.84
N LYS A 707 20.15 -15.94 0.13
CA LYS A 707 20.17 -15.30 1.46
C LYS A 707 21.52 -15.43 2.17
N PRO A 708 22.24 -16.58 2.14
CA PRO A 708 23.55 -16.69 2.79
C PRO A 708 24.59 -15.68 2.29
N ALA A 709 24.59 -15.32 1.01
CA ALA A 709 25.54 -14.35 0.47
C ALA A 709 25.29 -12.94 1.02
N VAL A 710 24.02 -12.58 1.22
CA VAL A 710 23.62 -11.31 1.83
C VAL A 710 23.86 -11.34 3.34
N ASP A 711 23.39 -12.39 4.03
CA ASP A 711 23.55 -12.56 5.48
C ASP A 711 25.02 -12.53 5.91
N ASP A 712 25.91 -13.22 5.17
CA ASP A 712 27.35 -13.24 5.45
C ASP A 712 28.00 -11.86 5.28
N THR A 713 27.60 -11.12 4.24
CA THR A 713 28.09 -9.77 3.96
C THR A 713 27.63 -8.80 5.06
N MET A 714 26.35 -8.86 5.43
CA MET A 714 25.77 -8.04 6.49
C MET A 714 26.34 -8.36 7.87
N SER A 715 26.56 -9.64 8.17
CA SER A 715 27.22 -10.08 9.41
C SER A 715 28.65 -9.56 9.49
N SER A 716 29.38 -9.58 8.37
CA SER A 716 30.75 -9.03 8.32
C SER A 716 30.76 -7.51 8.48
N LEU A 717 29.80 -6.79 7.89
CA LEU A 717 29.63 -5.35 8.10
C LEU A 717 29.46 -5.01 9.59
N LYS A 718 28.60 -5.77 10.28
CA LYS A 718 28.35 -5.60 11.71
C LYS A 718 29.60 -5.87 12.56
N GLN A 719 30.29 -6.99 12.32
CA GLN A 719 31.53 -7.33 13.04
C GLN A 719 32.65 -6.30 12.78
N GLY A 720 32.74 -5.80 11.54
CA GLY A 720 33.67 -4.73 11.15
C GLY A 720 33.36 -3.38 11.80
N ALA A 721 32.10 -3.08 12.10
CA ALA A 721 31.72 -1.89 12.87
C ALA A 721 32.03 -2.06 14.37
N GLN A 722 31.67 -3.22 14.95
CA GLN A 722 31.94 -3.54 16.35
C GLN A 722 33.43 -3.55 16.68
N SER A 723 34.26 -4.14 15.83
CA SER A 723 35.72 -4.18 16.01
C SER A 723 36.36 -2.79 15.99
N VAL A 724 35.90 -1.89 15.12
CA VAL A 724 36.35 -0.49 15.09
C VAL A 724 35.92 0.24 16.36
N ALA A 725 34.68 0.02 16.82
CA ALA A 725 34.17 0.60 18.06
C ALA A 725 34.96 0.11 19.29
N SER A 726 35.20 -1.20 19.41
CA SER A 726 35.98 -1.79 20.50
C SER A 726 37.45 -1.37 20.47
N GLY A 727 38.07 -1.31 19.28
CA GLY A 727 39.45 -0.86 19.11
C GLY A 727 39.66 0.62 19.45
N ALA A 728 38.67 1.47 19.16
CA ALA A 728 38.67 2.87 19.56
C ALA A 728 38.44 3.05 21.07
N ALA A 729 37.54 2.25 21.66
CA ALA A 729 37.26 2.25 23.11
C ALA A 729 38.47 1.79 23.95
N ALA A 730 39.28 0.87 23.43
CA ALA A 730 40.47 0.37 24.12
C ALA A 730 41.59 1.42 24.29
N ASN A 731 41.59 2.52 23.52
CA ASN A 731 42.73 3.44 23.43
C ASN A 731 42.41 4.93 23.64
N ALA A 732 41.16 5.36 23.86
CA ALA A 732 40.88 6.79 23.96
C ALA A 732 39.58 7.18 24.71
N THR A 733 39.51 8.46 25.10
CA THR A 733 38.33 9.12 25.69
C THR A 733 37.15 9.17 24.70
N GLU A 734 35.91 9.20 25.19
CA GLU A 734 34.65 9.13 24.43
C GLU A 734 34.61 9.99 23.14
N ARG A 735 35.16 11.22 23.16
CA ARG A 735 35.24 12.13 21.99
C ARG A 735 36.16 11.67 20.86
N ALA A 736 37.10 10.78 21.14
CA ALA A 736 37.99 10.19 20.13
C ALA A 736 37.33 8.97 19.48
N VAL A 737 36.54 8.21 20.24
CA VAL A 737 35.67 7.15 19.71
C VAL A 737 34.70 7.75 18.68
N THR A 738 33.97 8.83 19.02
CA THR A 738 33.04 9.49 18.09
C THR A 738 33.71 10.04 16.81
N ARG A 739 35.01 10.38 16.89
CA ARG A 739 35.77 10.90 15.75
C ARG A 739 36.32 9.77 14.87
N ALA A 740 36.68 8.64 15.47
CA ALA A 740 37.14 7.45 14.78
C ALA A 740 35.99 6.64 14.16
N THR A 741 34.79 6.73 14.74
CA THR A 741 33.56 6.10 14.21
C THR A 741 32.83 6.97 13.17
N LYS A 742 33.23 8.24 13.03
CA LYS A 742 32.70 9.17 12.02
C LYS A 742 33.10 8.70 10.62
N GLY A 743 32.14 8.14 9.89
CA GLY A 743 32.31 7.61 8.53
C GLY A 743 32.43 6.08 8.45
N THR A 744 32.53 5.38 9.58
CA THR A 744 32.53 3.90 9.64
C THR A 744 31.16 3.30 9.93
N VAL A 745 30.23 4.09 10.47
CA VAL A 745 28.80 3.75 10.55
C VAL A 745 28.23 3.72 9.14
N THR A 746 27.84 2.53 8.69
CA THR A 746 27.41 2.29 7.32
C THR A 746 25.89 2.37 7.26
N THR A 747 25.33 3.08 6.27
CA THR A 747 23.87 3.15 6.08
C THR A 747 23.38 1.81 5.55
N ILE A 748 22.76 1.02 6.42
CA ILE A 748 22.17 -0.27 6.09
C ILE A 748 20.69 -0.05 5.79
N PRO A 749 20.12 -0.69 4.75
CA PRO A 749 18.69 -0.63 4.50
C PRO A 749 17.87 -1.26 5.61
N ALA A 750 16.79 -0.62 6.02
CA ALA A 750 15.86 -1.16 7.01
C ALA A 750 14.41 -0.76 6.76
N GLY A 751 13.50 -1.42 7.46
CA GLY A 751 12.06 -1.19 7.36
C GLY A 751 11.36 -2.12 6.37
N LEU A 752 10.04 -2.09 6.42
CA LEU A 752 9.18 -2.83 5.50
C LEU A 752 8.91 -1.94 4.26
N PRO A 753 9.39 -2.31 3.07
CA PRO A 753 8.92 -1.68 1.85
C PRO A 753 7.43 -1.99 1.67
N ILE A 754 6.60 -0.95 1.66
CA ILE A 754 5.17 -1.09 1.42
C ILE A 754 4.92 -1.14 -0.07
N LEU A 755 4.36 -2.30 -0.43
CA LEU A 755 3.87 -2.74 -1.72
C LEU A 755 4.86 -2.67 -2.88
N PRO A 756 5.52 -3.80 -3.17
CA PRO A 756 6.17 -4.06 -4.45
C PRO A 756 5.19 -4.22 -5.65
N THR A 757 3.87 -4.11 -5.43
CA THR A 757 2.83 -4.21 -6.47
C THR A 757 2.60 -2.94 -7.26
N PHE A 758 2.74 -1.76 -6.64
CA PHE A 758 2.72 -0.51 -7.37
C PHE A 758 4.11 -0.24 -7.95
N ASN A 759 4.15 0.23 -9.19
CA ASN A 759 5.40 0.50 -9.88
C ASN A 759 5.66 2.02 -9.93
N PRO A 760 6.65 2.55 -9.18
CA PRO A 760 7.50 1.89 -8.16
C PRO A 760 6.81 1.72 -6.79
N TRP A 761 7.41 0.93 -5.86
CA TRP A 761 6.91 0.83 -4.48
C TRP A 761 6.88 2.22 -3.85
N VAL A 762 5.94 2.47 -2.96
CA VAL A 762 5.57 3.86 -2.67
C VAL A 762 6.26 4.41 -1.44
N ALA A 763 6.54 3.54 -0.45
CA ALA A 763 7.15 3.95 0.81
C ALA A 763 7.86 2.81 1.53
N THR A 764 8.69 3.16 2.50
CA THR A 764 9.19 2.24 3.52
C THR A 764 8.63 2.66 4.87
N VAL A 765 8.12 1.70 5.64
CA VAL A 765 7.58 1.95 6.98
C VAL A 765 8.37 1.22 8.05
N ASN A 766 8.36 1.79 9.24
CA ASN A 766 8.76 1.09 10.44
C ASN A 766 7.91 1.48 11.65
N LEU A 767 7.90 0.61 12.65
CA LEU A 767 7.10 0.71 13.86
C LEU A 767 7.91 0.21 15.05
N TRP A 768 7.83 0.93 16.16
CA TRP A 768 8.37 0.52 17.45
C TRP A 768 7.27 0.39 18.49
N ILE A 769 7.30 -0.71 19.24
CA ILE A 769 6.47 -0.93 20.43
C ILE A 769 7.38 -0.73 21.65
N VAL A 770 6.98 0.19 22.53
CA VAL A 770 7.77 0.61 23.69
C VAL A 770 7.01 0.30 24.96
N ASP A 771 7.66 -0.47 25.83
CA ASP A 771 7.21 -0.78 27.19
C ASP A 771 8.15 -0.16 28.21
N ILE A 772 7.60 0.49 29.23
CA ILE A 772 8.33 1.22 30.25
C ILE A 772 7.72 0.91 31.61
N ARG A 773 8.60 0.67 32.58
CA ARG A 773 8.26 0.50 33.99
C ARG A 773 9.25 1.31 34.82
N GLY A 774 8.77 2.07 35.79
CA GLY A 774 9.66 2.83 36.66
C GLY A 774 9.05 3.08 38.02
N ALA A 775 9.93 3.33 38.99
CA ALA A 775 9.56 3.74 40.33
C ALA A 775 10.61 4.68 40.90
N TYR A 776 10.20 5.56 41.81
CA TYR A 776 11.12 6.30 42.66
C TYR A 776 11.46 5.47 43.91
N GLY A 777 12.73 5.44 44.31
CA GLY A 777 13.16 4.80 45.57
C GLY A 777 12.53 5.52 46.74
N ARG A 778 12.62 6.85 46.71
CA ARG A 778 11.92 7.79 47.58
C ARG A 778 11.38 8.96 46.76
N PHE A 779 10.16 9.39 47.05
CA PHE A 779 9.57 10.59 46.47
C PHE A 779 8.99 11.47 47.58
N ALA A 780 9.55 12.65 47.73
CA ALA A 780 9.16 13.59 48.76
C ALA A 780 8.60 14.88 48.16
N VAL A 781 7.67 15.48 48.87
CA VAL A 781 7.01 16.72 48.47
C VAL A 781 7.03 17.67 49.66
N GLY A 782 7.78 18.77 49.53
CA GLY A 782 8.00 19.74 50.59
C GLY A 782 7.37 21.09 50.29
N THR A 783 7.19 21.88 51.35
CA THR A 783 6.87 23.31 51.20
C THR A 783 8.17 24.11 51.07
N ALA A 784 8.19 25.22 50.31
CA ALA A 784 9.40 26.06 50.22
C ALA A 784 9.90 26.61 51.56
N SER A 785 9.04 26.66 52.58
CA SER A 785 9.41 27.06 53.94
C SER A 785 10.22 25.99 54.70
N GLY A 786 10.28 24.76 54.19
CA GLY A 786 10.94 23.62 54.83
C GLY A 786 10.20 23.04 56.04
N SER A 787 9.05 23.60 56.42
CA SER A 787 8.36 23.26 57.68
C SER A 787 7.64 21.90 57.69
N MET A 788 7.34 21.33 56.52
CA MET A 788 6.64 20.05 56.36
C MET A 788 7.02 19.36 55.06
N GLN A 789 7.08 18.02 55.11
CA GLN A 789 7.35 17.14 53.97
C GLN A 789 6.39 15.94 54.00
N TYR A 790 5.95 15.50 52.82
CA TYR A 790 5.19 14.27 52.61
C TYR A 790 6.05 13.32 51.78
N VAL A 791 6.25 12.08 52.24
CA VAL A 791 7.22 11.13 51.64
C VAL A 791 6.51 9.85 51.21
N ARG A 792 6.92 9.28 50.06
CA ARG A 792 6.57 7.95 49.54
C ARG A 792 7.84 7.16 49.27
N ASP A 793 8.15 6.14 50.09
CA ASP A 793 9.45 5.44 50.08
C ASP A 793 9.34 3.90 50.20
N GLY A 794 8.13 3.37 50.33
CA GLY A 794 7.88 1.93 50.49
C GLY A 794 7.96 1.41 51.92
N SER A 795 8.26 2.27 52.91
CA SER A 795 8.38 1.88 54.32
C SER A 795 7.11 1.25 54.88
N ALA A 796 7.29 0.31 55.83
CA ALA A 796 6.16 -0.24 56.59
C ALA A 796 5.63 0.82 57.56
N VAL A 797 4.32 1.08 57.50
CA VAL A 797 3.67 1.98 58.45
C VAL A 797 3.18 1.13 59.60
N SER A 798 3.64 1.44 60.81
CA SER A 798 3.20 0.78 62.03
C SER A 798 2.74 1.78 63.08
N LEU A 799 1.74 1.38 63.88
CA LEU A 799 1.21 2.14 64.99
C LEU A 799 0.77 1.14 66.06
N ASP A 800 1.08 1.45 67.32
CA ASP A 800 0.51 0.73 68.46
C ASP A 800 -0.95 1.18 68.62
N ILE A 801 -1.88 0.39 68.07
CA ILE A 801 -3.30 0.73 68.01
C ILE A 801 -3.97 0.42 69.35
N ASP A 802 -3.52 -0.62 70.05
CA ASP A 802 -4.15 -1.15 71.25
C ASP A 802 -3.49 -0.67 72.56
N GLY A 803 -2.35 0.02 72.47
CA GLY A 803 -1.62 0.59 73.59
C GLY A 803 -0.80 -0.45 74.37
N ASP A 804 -0.51 -1.62 73.77
CA ASP A 804 0.23 -2.70 74.42
C ASP A 804 1.76 -2.51 74.40
N GLY A 805 2.25 -1.49 73.69
CA GLY A 805 3.66 -1.17 73.52
C GLY A 805 4.32 -1.80 72.29
N THR A 806 3.58 -2.58 71.51
CA THR A 806 3.99 -3.20 70.25
C THR A 806 3.29 -2.48 69.10
N ALA A 807 4.01 -2.19 68.01
CA ALA A 807 3.39 -1.50 66.88
C ALA A 807 2.86 -2.50 65.85
N GLU A 808 1.56 -2.48 65.57
CA GLU A 808 0.97 -3.27 64.50
C GLU A 808 1.31 -2.67 63.13
N THR A 809 1.62 -3.53 62.15
CA THR A 809 1.79 -3.07 60.76
C THR A 809 0.43 -2.74 60.15
N LEU A 810 0.22 -1.46 59.83
CA LEU A 810 -0.99 -0.93 59.19
C LEU A 810 -0.97 -1.07 57.67
N GLY A 811 0.22 -1.10 57.06
CA GLY A 811 0.38 -1.14 55.62
C GLY A 811 1.75 -0.68 55.18
N ARG A 812 1.84 -0.20 53.93
CA ARG A 812 3.09 0.36 53.37
C ARG A 812 2.85 1.74 52.78
N ASN A 813 3.89 2.55 52.89
CA ASN A 813 3.96 3.85 52.25
C ASN A 813 4.30 3.67 50.75
N GLU A 814 3.32 3.26 49.93
CA GLU A 814 3.54 2.89 48.52
C GLU A 814 4.38 3.94 47.77
N ARG A 815 5.43 3.46 47.08
CA ARG A 815 6.31 4.26 46.23
C ARG A 815 5.53 4.86 45.06
N ILE A 816 6.06 5.93 44.49
CA ILE A 816 5.53 6.45 43.23
C ILE A 816 6.09 5.59 42.09
N ASP A 817 5.21 4.84 41.44
CA ASP A 817 5.54 3.99 40.30
C ASP A 817 4.70 4.34 39.07
N PHE A 818 5.08 3.79 37.92
CA PHE A 818 4.32 3.94 36.69
C PHE A 818 4.63 2.84 35.68
N THR A 819 3.68 2.61 34.80
CA THR A 819 3.87 1.81 33.60
C THR A 819 3.40 2.60 32.38
N VAL A 820 4.15 2.53 31.30
CA VAL A 820 3.80 3.16 30.03
C VAL A 820 3.98 2.15 28.92
N ARG A 821 2.94 1.97 28.11
CA ARG A 821 2.98 1.21 26.87
C ARG A 821 2.57 2.15 25.74
N THR A 822 3.41 2.27 24.72
CA THR A 822 3.16 3.17 23.58
C THR A 822 3.77 2.61 22.30
N ALA A 823 3.39 3.18 21.16
CA ALA A 823 3.97 2.88 19.87
C ALA A 823 4.34 4.15 19.10
N THR A 824 5.25 4.03 18.14
CA THR A 824 5.66 5.12 17.25
C THR A 824 5.93 4.58 15.85
N VAL A 825 5.46 5.29 14.83
CA VAL A 825 5.53 4.91 13.41
C VAL A 825 6.37 5.92 12.65
N VAL A 826 7.16 5.44 11.70
CA VAL A 826 7.84 6.28 10.71
C VAL A 826 7.56 5.74 9.32
N VAL A 827 7.29 6.66 8.40
CA VAL A 827 7.06 6.37 6.99
C VAL A 827 7.97 7.27 6.18
N VAL A 828 8.70 6.72 5.23
CA VAL A 828 9.56 7.49 4.33
C VAL A 828 9.26 7.10 2.88
N PRO A 829 9.44 8.02 1.91
CA PRO A 829 9.26 7.69 0.50
C PRO A 829 10.17 6.55 0.04
N SER A 830 9.93 6.01 -1.15
CA SER A 830 10.84 5.03 -1.76
C SER A 830 12.27 5.56 -1.84
N GLY A 831 13.26 4.73 -1.49
CA GLY A 831 14.67 5.08 -1.57
C GLY A 831 15.61 3.94 -1.19
N PRO A 832 16.93 4.11 -1.40
CA PRO A 832 17.90 3.04 -1.24
C PRO A 832 18.11 2.58 0.21
N PHE A 833 17.72 3.37 1.22
CA PHE A 833 18.03 3.07 2.63
C PHE A 833 16.82 2.78 3.51
N GLY A 834 15.61 3.18 3.12
CA GLY A 834 14.41 2.95 3.94
C GLY A 834 14.51 3.59 5.34
N VAL A 835 13.93 2.94 6.35
CA VAL A 835 13.95 3.38 7.75
C VAL A 835 13.83 2.22 8.75
N GLY A 836 14.68 2.16 9.77
CA GLY A 836 14.62 1.17 10.85
C GLY A 836 15.92 0.96 11.61
N ASP A 837 15.87 0.23 12.73
CA ASP A 837 17.09 -0.13 13.45
C ASP A 837 17.91 -1.18 12.71
N VAL A 838 19.20 -0.91 12.59
CA VAL A 838 20.17 -1.68 11.80
C VAL A 838 21.29 -2.33 12.62
N ASP A 839 21.28 -2.17 13.94
CA ASP A 839 22.22 -2.84 14.85
C ASP A 839 21.95 -4.35 15.00
N GLY A 840 20.82 -4.84 14.48
CA GLY A 840 20.37 -6.22 14.57
C GLY A 840 19.77 -6.60 15.92
N ASN A 841 19.42 -5.63 16.77
CA ASN A 841 18.73 -5.85 18.02
C ASN A 841 17.24 -5.46 17.89
N MET A 842 16.43 -6.38 17.39
CA MET A 842 14.99 -6.16 17.19
C MET A 842 14.22 -5.95 18.51
N ASP A 843 14.72 -6.46 19.63
CA ASP A 843 14.08 -6.39 20.95
C ASP A 843 15.10 -5.91 21.99
N GLU A 844 15.31 -4.59 22.01
CA GLU A 844 16.26 -3.94 22.91
C GLU A 844 15.70 -3.88 24.33
N ARG A 845 16.22 -4.73 25.22
CA ARG A 845 15.81 -4.80 26.62
C ARG A 845 16.88 -4.23 27.54
N SER A 846 16.49 -3.29 28.39
CA SER A 846 17.35 -2.81 29.49
C SER A 846 17.64 -3.91 30.52
N VAL A 847 18.67 -3.73 31.33
CA VAL A 847 19.05 -4.64 32.42
C VAL A 847 17.89 -4.86 33.40
N GLY A 848 17.17 -3.78 33.74
CA GLY A 848 15.98 -3.86 34.60
C GLY A 848 14.83 -4.68 34.00
N TRP A 849 14.80 -4.86 32.66
CA TRP A 849 13.76 -5.65 31.99
C TRP A 849 14.10 -7.14 31.91
N THR A 850 15.37 -7.50 31.69
CA THR A 850 15.81 -8.89 31.58
C THR A 850 16.02 -9.56 32.93
N GLY A 851 16.28 -8.78 33.99
CA GLY A 851 16.70 -9.29 35.30
C GLY A 851 18.13 -9.85 35.29
N ALA A 852 18.86 -9.73 34.17
CA ALA A 852 20.21 -10.25 34.00
C ALA A 852 21.24 -9.15 34.34
N GLY A 853 21.50 -8.98 35.63
CA GLY A 853 22.53 -8.09 36.17
C GLY A 853 22.91 -8.56 37.58
N ALA A 854 24.15 -9.05 37.70
CA ALA A 854 24.83 -9.67 38.85
C ALA A 854 24.23 -9.45 40.26
N ASP A 855 24.06 -10.56 40.99
CA ASP A 855 24.03 -10.67 42.46
C ASP A 855 23.00 -9.81 43.24
N ALA A 856 21.91 -9.36 42.62
CA ALA A 856 20.96 -8.47 43.28
C ALA A 856 19.93 -9.21 44.16
N GLN A 857 20.07 -9.09 45.49
CA GLN A 857 19.06 -9.51 46.48
C GLN A 857 17.74 -8.72 46.40
N CYS A 858 17.65 -7.69 45.56
CA CYS A 858 16.40 -7.13 45.04
C CYS A 858 16.63 -6.46 43.67
N THR A 859 15.83 -6.84 42.67
CA THR A 859 15.78 -6.22 41.34
C THR A 859 14.36 -5.75 41.13
N THR A 860 14.09 -4.44 41.01
CA THR A 860 12.70 -4.03 40.73
C THR A 860 12.59 -2.83 39.81
N PRO A 861 11.79 -2.97 38.75
CA PRO A 861 11.09 -1.87 38.09
C PRO A 861 9.63 -1.69 38.57
N THR A 862 9.04 -2.64 39.32
CA THR A 862 7.65 -2.55 39.84
C THR A 862 7.36 -3.35 41.13
N GLY A 863 8.35 -3.90 41.85
CA GLY A 863 8.07 -5.01 42.78
C GLY A 863 8.99 -5.13 43.98
N TYR A 864 8.77 -4.26 44.98
CA TYR A 864 9.19 -4.32 46.39
C TYR A 864 10.62 -4.78 46.74
N CYS A 865 11.52 -3.80 46.93
CA CYS A 865 12.69 -3.95 47.79
C CYS A 865 12.30 -3.82 49.28
N PRO A 866 12.92 -4.58 50.21
CA PRO A 866 12.95 -4.26 51.64
C PRO A 866 13.42 -2.82 51.82
N SER A 867 12.80 -2.09 52.75
CA SER A 867 13.35 -0.80 53.19
C SER A 867 14.65 -1.02 53.96
N GLU A 868 15.45 0.03 54.07
CA GLU A 868 16.42 0.17 55.16
C GLU A 868 15.77 -0.04 56.54
#